data_AF-A0A4R9ERA4-F1
#
_entry.id   AF-A0A4R9ERA4-F1
#
_cell.length_a   1.000
_cell.length_b   1.000
_cell.length_c   1.000
_cell.angle_alpha   90.00
_cell.angle_beta   90.00
_cell.angle_gamma   90.00
#
_symmetry.space_group_name_H-M   'P 1'
#
loop_
_entity.id
_entity.type
_entity.pdbx_description
1 polymer ?
#
loop_
_entity_poly.entity_id
_entity_poly.type
_entity_poly.pdbx_seq_one_letter_code
_entity_poly.pdbx_strand_id
1 'polypeptide(L)'
;MKETKAEAARAIVLALLAEVVGELTPEEAIQATDAARIRGRSWNLLEEHFRQHPDALQQPGAEFPIALVRLAHTLIDKGHADIVPPACSDCGKVTVHLDHRMAAGRVCSSCSGKQRREACGRCRRVARIYARRPEGALCGSCYGKDVAEECGGCGRVRRPAARLADGTARCQSCTTRPDRLCSSCGKQAPAQAFTDAGPVCRRCYLQSERACGQCGRISRILQRARGEQPDLCAHCYRPQAAVCATCGRLRPCDRIASGMPICHGCRPRLSRPCSRCSRSRPIHAEWPMGPVCRTCYEYVRCHPASCSACGKRRPLVGFNLAGEALCGPCVGVDLTYTCRKCGRSGDLYQAGCCSRCVLTERLTALLSADDGTIHPDLELVRQALCAAERPRSLFSWLDRSKAPRLLVELAATGEPITHERLDAFPITHATHYVRELLVTAGVLPLRDEYLERQPVWVEQLLATAPEHHRKIAAPFAHWFLLRRLRQAHHRRGGKRVQGGTESILRSRLRRALELLAWLDQQGIALTEFRQPDLDRWLDEGTSTRKNVRAFIVWARKHDLIGDLRVPLPARAHPVTFIEDVERVGQLRRCIDDEQLPLWVRVAGALMLLFGLQGSRVLQLTKDDIIDDEVSLQIDLSGRRLHLPPRLAHLVRCLRDQSATRWRLNQLADTRPWLMPGQSPARPLRAEYLSLKFREYGLSGLAGRNTARLALAANLPASVLADLTGTSIDNAVRWTNFAKRDWTDFVAARKRDAES
;
A
#
# COMPACT_ATOMS: atom_id res chain seq x y z
N MET A 1 -60.58 47.09 41.36
CA MET A 1 -61.32 45.80 41.31
C MET A 1 -60.44 44.57 41.05
N LYS A 2 -59.31 44.65 40.31
CA LYS A 2 -58.41 43.49 40.09
C LYS A 2 -57.40 43.24 41.22
N GLU A 3 -56.92 44.29 41.90
CA GLU A 3 -55.98 44.18 43.02
C GLU A 3 -56.65 43.62 44.29
N THR A 4 -57.83 44.13 44.64
CA THR A 4 -58.62 43.67 45.79
C THR A 4 -58.98 42.18 45.70
N LYS A 5 -59.16 41.63 44.50
CA LYS A 5 -59.44 40.20 44.29
C LYS A 5 -58.19 39.32 44.49
N ALA A 6 -57.01 39.81 44.12
CA ALA A 6 -55.76 39.07 44.29
C ALA A 6 -55.26 39.06 45.74
N GLU A 7 -55.53 40.12 46.50
CA GLU A 7 -55.24 40.19 47.94
C GLU A 7 -56.15 39.25 48.74
N ALA A 8 -57.44 39.18 48.41
CA ALA A 8 -58.36 38.20 48.98
C ALA A 8 -57.93 36.75 48.67
N ALA A 9 -57.59 36.47 47.40
CA ALA A 9 -57.08 35.16 46.99
C ALA A 9 -55.77 34.80 47.71
N ARG A 10 -54.88 35.77 47.94
CA ARG A 10 -53.63 35.57 48.69
C ARG A 10 -53.90 35.15 50.14
N ALA A 11 -54.81 35.83 50.83
CA ALA A 11 -55.16 35.48 52.21
C ALA A 11 -55.72 34.04 52.30
N ILE A 12 -56.59 33.66 51.36
CA ILE A 12 -57.18 32.31 51.30
C ILE A 12 -56.11 31.24 51.03
N VAL A 13 -55.21 31.46 50.06
CA VAL A 13 -54.15 30.51 49.74
C VAL A 13 -53.18 30.33 50.92
N LEU A 14 -52.83 31.41 51.64
CA LEU A 14 -51.96 31.32 52.81
C LEU A 14 -52.62 30.54 53.96
N ALA A 15 -53.92 30.74 54.19
CA ALA A 15 -54.67 29.98 55.20
C ALA A 15 -54.74 28.48 54.86
N LEU A 16 -55.02 28.15 53.59
CA LEU A 16 -55.06 26.76 53.13
C LEU A 16 -53.69 26.07 53.22
N LEU A 17 -52.59 26.80 52.98
CA LEU A 17 -51.24 26.25 53.13
C LEU A 17 -50.92 25.89 54.59
N ALA A 18 -51.37 26.69 55.55
CA ALA A 18 -51.18 26.42 56.97
C ALA A 18 -52.03 25.23 57.47
N GLU A 19 -53.16 24.96 56.81
CA GLU A 19 -54.04 23.83 57.14
C GLU A 19 -53.59 22.50 56.50
N VAL A 20 -53.18 22.56 55.23
CA VAL A 20 -52.83 21.36 54.42
C VAL A 20 -51.41 20.88 54.67
N VAL A 21 -50.49 21.78 55.03
CA VAL A 21 -49.10 21.44 55.38
C VAL A 21 -48.97 21.53 56.89
N GLY A 22 -49.13 20.39 57.57
CA GLY A 22 -48.98 20.31 59.02
C GLY A 22 -47.65 20.91 59.46
N GLU A 23 -47.68 21.79 60.48
CA GLU A 23 -46.55 22.55 61.05
C GLU A 23 -46.04 23.76 60.24
N LEU A 24 -46.72 24.22 59.17
CA LEU A 24 -46.31 25.43 58.45
C LEU A 24 -46.77 26.72 59.17
N THR A 25 -45.84 27.52 59.68
CA THR A 25 -46.20 28.82 60.29
C THR A 25 -46.66 29.85 59.22
N PRO A 26 -47.50 30.84 59.57
CA PRO A 26 -47.92 31.88 58.62
C PRO A 26 -46.75 32.64 57.99
N GLU A 27 -45.66 32.84 58.73
CA GLU A 27 -44.45 33.50 58.24
C GLU A 27 -43.70 32.62 57.22
N GLU A 28 -43.60 31.31 57.46
CA GLU A 28 -42.99 30.37 56.53
C GLU A 28 -43.78 30.24 55.23
N ALA A 29 -45.12 30.27 55.31
CA ALA A 29 -46.00 30.28 54.15
C ALA A 29 -45.79 31.54 53.28
N ILE A 30 -45.66 32.72 53.89
CA ILE A 30 -45.34 33.95 53.17
C ILE A 30 -43.96 33.85 52.50
N GLN A 31 -42.94 33.41 53.23
CA GLN A 31 -41.60 33.25 52.67
C GLN A 31 -41.54 32.24 51.51
N ALA A 32 -42.25 31.12 51.63
CA ALA A 32 -42.29 30.09 50.59
C ALA A 32 -42.98 30.61 49.31
N THR A 33 -44.09 31.34 49.45
CA THR A 33 -44.80 31.91 48.31
C THR A 33 -44.01 33.04 47.63
N ASP A 34 -43.24 33.83 48.39
CA ASP A 34 -42.33 34.85 47.87
C ASP A 34 -41.13 34.24 47.12
N ALA A 35 -40.51 33.20 47.70
CA ALA A 35 -39.43 32.45 47.05
C ALA A 35 -39.91 31.75 45.76
N ALA A 36 -41.14 31.24 45.74
CA ALA A 36 -41.80 30.72 44.54
C ALA A 36 -42.20 31.81 43.52
N ARG A 37 -42.03 33.09 43.88
CA ARG A 37 -42.35 34.28 43.07
C ARG A 37 -43.81 34.33 42.62
N ILE A 38 -44.75 33.99 43.51
CA ILE A 38 -46.19 34.03 43.21
C ILE A 38 -46.65 35.49 43.24
N ARG A 39 -47.16 35.98 42.10
CA ARG A 39 -47.57 37.38 41.93
C ARG A 39 -48.83 37.51 41.07
N GLY A 40 -49.60 38.56 41.34
CA GLY A 40 -50.75 38.98 40.53
C GLY A 40 -51.75 37.84 40.29
N ARG A 41 -52.08 37.59 39.01
CA ARG A 41 -53.06 36.57 38.59
C ARG A 41 -52.75 35.15 39.05
N SER A 42 -51.50 34.85 39.41
CA SER A 42 -51.12 33.53 39.93
C SER A 42 -51.79 33.20 41.26
N TRP A 43 -52.10 34.21 42.10
CA TRP A 43 -52.84 34.01 43.35
C TRP A 43 -54.25 33.48 43.08
N ASN A 44 -54.99 34.12 42.17
CA ASN A 44 -56.34 33.69 41.79
C ASN A 44 -56.35 32.28 41.16
N LEU A 45 -55.32 31.93 40.39
CA LEU A 45 -55.21 30.60 39.77
C LEU A 45 -54.90 29.51 40.79
N LEU A 46 -54.14 29.82 41.84
CA LEU A 46 -53.86 28.89 42.93
C LEU A 46 -55.06 28.73 43.84
N GLU A 47 -55.70 29.83 44.21
CA GLU A 47 -56.93 29.84 45.02
C GLU A 47 -58.02 28.98 44.38
N GLU A 48 -58.32 29.22 43.09
CA GLU A 48 -59.33 28.45 42.37
C GLU A 48 -58.95 26.97 42.27
N HIS A 49 -57.67 26.68 42.09
CA HIS A 49 -57.20 25.31 41.99
C HIS A 49 -57.27 24.57 43.34
N PHE A 50 -56.88 25.20 44.45
CA PHE A 50 -56.99 24.62 45.79
C PHE A 50 -58.44 24.44 46.23
N ARG A 51 -59.35 25.33 45.82
CA ARG A 51 -60.79 25.16 46.07
C ARG A 51 -61.33 23.90 45.39
N GLN A 52 -60.89 23.62 44.17
CA GLN A 52 -61.33 22.44 43.41
C GLN A 52 -60.58 21.16 43.83
N HIS A 53 -59.34 21.29 44.30
CA HIS A 53 -58.45 20.20 44.68
C HIS A 53 -57.70 20.54 45.99
N PRO A 54 -58.33 20.31 47.15
CA PRO A 54 -57.74 20.66 48.45
C PRO A 54 -56.44 19.90 48.76
N ASP A 55 -56.29 18.69 48.20
CA ASP A 55 -55.14 17.80 48.36
C ASP A 55 -54.06 18.00 47.28
N ALA A 56 -54.11 19.08 46.48
CA ALA A 56 -53.23 19.27 45.33
C ALA A 56 -51.72 19.33 45.65
N LEU A 57 -51.31 19.51 46.91
CA LEU A 57 -49.89 19.42 47.32
C LEU A 57 -49.43 17.98 47.58
N GLN A 58 -50.33 17.10 47.98
CA GLN A 58 -50.08 15.68 48.19
C GLN A 58 -50.39 14.87 46.92
N GLN A 59 -51.38 15.31 46.14
CA GLN A 59 -51.85 14.67 44.91
C GLN A 59 -52.09 15.71 43.81
N PRO A 60 -51.02 16.23 43.16
CA PRO A 60 -51.12 17.35 42.22
C PRO A 60 -51.88 17.07 40.92
N GLY A 61 -52.21 15.81 40.62
CA GLY A 61 -52.88 15.42 39.38
C GLY A 61 -52.10 15.81 38.11
N ALA A 62 -52.80 15.89 36.98
CA ALA A 62 -52.22 16.24 35.67
C ALA A 62 -52.48 17.70 35.25
N GLU A 63 -53.54 18.31 35.78
CA GLU A 63 -53.94 19.69 35.49
C GLU A 63 -53.72 20.59 36.71
N PHE A 64 -52.67 21.40 36.67
CA PHE A 64 -52.32 22.33 37.75
C PHE A 64 -51.82 23.67 37.19
N PRO A 65 -51.89 24.78 37.94
CA PRO A 65 -51.25 26.03 37.54
C PRO A 65 -49.72 25.94 37.67
N ILE A 66 -48.97 26.65 36.83
CA ILE A 66 -47.50 26.64 36.87
C ILE A 66 -46.94 27.17 38.21
N ALA A 67 -47.72 28.02 38.89
CA ALA A 67 -47.37 28.53 40.20
C ALA A 67 -47.32 27.41 41.27
N LEU A 68 -48.15 26.37 41.15
CA LEU A 68 -48.15 25.23 42.07
C LEU A 68 -46.83 24.46 41.97
N VAL A 69 -46.29 24.29 40.75
CA VAL A 69 -45.00 23.62 40.52
C VAL A 69 -43.88 24.33 41.26
N ARG A 70 -43.83 25.66 41.17
CA ARG A 70 -42.80 26.46 41.85
C ARG A 70 -42.96 26.38 43.37
N LEU A 71 -44.20 26.50 43.85
CA LEU A 71 -44.52 26.44 45.27
C LEU A 71 -44.16 25.09 45.89
N ALA A 72 -44.56 23.97 45.27
CA ALA A 72 -44.25 22.63 45.75
C ALA A 72 -42.74 22.38 45.83
N HIS A 73 -41.99 22.78 44.79
CA HIS A 73 -40.52 22.69 44.82
C HIS A 73 -39.91 23.53 45.94
N THR A 74 -40.38 24.76 46.15
CA THR A 74 -39.89 25.62 47.24
C THR A 74 -40.20 25.07 48.62
N LEU A 75 -41.37 24.46 48.83
CA LEU A 75 -41.73 23.87 50.12
C LEU A 75 -40.93 22.58 50.40
N ILE A 76 -40.68 21.76 49.38
CA ILE A 76 -39.78 20.58 49.50
C ILE A 76 -38.36 21.02 49.85
N ASP A 77 -37.83 22.06 49.18
CA ASP A 77 -36.50 22.61 49.48
C ASP A 77 -36.40 23.15 50.92
N LYS A 78 -37.54 23.58 51.50
CA LYS A 78 -37.64 24.02 52.91
C LYS A 78 -37.85 22.87 53.91
N GLY A 79 -37.90 21.62 53.46
CA GLY A 79 -37.91 20.42 54.31
C GLY A 79 -39.30 19.81 54.57
N HIS A 80 -40.35 20.30 53.91
CA HIS A 80 -41.68 19.70 54.04
C HIS A 80 -41.81 18.44 53.19
N ALA A 81 -41.71 17.27 53.84
CA ALA A 81 -41.62 15.96 53.18
C ALA A 81 -42.96 15.43 52.64
N ASP A 82 -44.09 15.92 53.16
CA ASP A 82 -45.43 15.45 52.78
C ASP A 82 -45.92 15.98 51.42
N ILE A 83 -45.11 16.80 50.75
CA ILE A 83 -45.46 17.44 49.48
C ILE A 83 -44.93 16.61 48.32
N VAL A 84 -45.83 16.25 47.41
CA VAL A 84 -45.51 15.54 46.18
C VAL A 84 -45.34 16.55 45.05
N PRO A 85 -44.14 16.64 44.42
CA PRO A 85 -43.90 17.64 43.39
C PRO A 85 -44.64 17.26 42.10
N PRO A 86 -45.31 18.22 41.43
CA PRO A 86 -45.96 17.95 40.15
C PRO A 86 -44.97 17.43 39.10
N ALA A 87 -45.37 16.40 38.37
CA ALA A 87 -44.55 15.74 37.36
C ALA A 87 -45.09 15.98 35.94
N CYS A 88 -44.21 15.86 34.95
CA CYS A 88 -44.60 15.89 33.54
C CYS A 88 -45.59 14.77 33.22
N SER A 89 -46.78 15.11 32.73
CA SER A 89 -47.87 14.16 32.47
C SER A 89 -47.53 13.08 31.43
N ASP A 90 -46.50 13.30 30.61
CA ASP A 90 -46.09 12.38 29.55
C ASP A 90 -44.88 11.50 29.93
N CYS A 91 -43.98 11.97 30.80
CA CYS A 91 -42.74 11.23 31.09
C CYS A 91 -42.41 11.08 32.57
N GLY A 92 -43.28 11.55 33.46
CA GLY A 92 -43.08 11.49 34.92
C GLY A 92 -41.92 12.33 35.44
N LYS A 93 -41.26 13.14 34.59
CA LYS A 93 -40.14 13.97 35.03
C LYS A 93 -40.62 15.09 35.96
N VAL A 94 -40.13 15.08 37.19
CA VAL A 94 -40.25 16.17 38.16
C VAL A 94 -39.28 17.30 37.78
N THR A 95 -39.79 18.50 37.55
CA THR A 95 -38.98 19.68 37.20
C THR A 95 -39.79 20.96 37.36
N VAL A 96 -39.13 22.06 37.70
CA VAL A 96 -39.74 23.41 37.73
C VAL A 96 -40.18 23.93 36.35
N HIS A 97 -39.72 23.31 35.25
CA HIS A 97 -39.97 23.75 33.86
C HIS A 97 -41.09 22.94 33.17
N LEU A 98 -42.30 22.98 33.74
CA LEU A 98 -43.53 22.40 33.18
C LEU A 98 -44.40 23.46 32.48
N ASP A 99 -43.76 24.25 31.63
CA ASP A 99 -44.34 25.48 31.07
C ASP A 99 -45.45 25.23 30.03
N HIS A 100 -45.54 24.01 29.48
CA HIS A 100 -46.43 23.71 28.34
C HIS A 100 -47.68 22.95 28.77
N ARG A 101 -48.86 23.47 28.41
CA ARG A 101 -50.15 22.78 28.57
C ARG A 101 -50.50 22.00 27.30
N MET A 102 -50.87 20.73 27.47
CA MET A 102 -51.34 19.81 26.43
C MET A 102 -52.66 19.17 26.88
N ALA A 103 -53.30 18.38 26.00
CA ALA A 103 -54.59 17.75 26.29
C ALA A 103 -54.56 16.80 27.51
N ALA A 104 -53.43 16.11 27.73
CA ALA A 104 -53.24 15.18 28.85
C ALA A 104 -52.69 15.85 30.13
N GLY A 105 -52.59 17.18 30.18
CA GLY A 105 -52.02 17.93 31.30
C GLY A 105 -50.75 18.72 30.96
N ARG A 106 -50.01 19.13 31.99
CA ARG A 106 -48.75 19.90 31.81
C ARG A 106 -47.55 19.01 31.56
N VAL A 107 -46.73 19.41 30.58
CA VAL A 107 -45.57 18.63 30.14
C VAL A 107 -44.31 19.47 30.08
N CYS A 108 -43.16 18.80 30.23
CA CYS A 108 -41.86 19.42 30.07
C CYS A 108 -41.57 19.82 28.62
N SER A 109 -40.62 20.74 28.42
CA SER A 109 -40.20 21.24 27.10
C SER A 109 -39.71 20.16 26.14
N SER A 110 -39.22 19.03 26.65
CA SER A 110 -38.82 17.89 25.83
C SER A 110 -40.03 17.14 25.27
N CYS A 111 -41.00 16.79 26.11
CA CYS A 111 -42.23 16.09 25.73
C CYS A 111 -43.10 16.94 24.80
N SER A 112 -43.28 18.23 25.11
CA SER A 112 -43.92 19.19 24.21
C SER A 112 -43.25 19.21 22.83
N GLY A 113 -41.92 19.25 22.79
CA GLY A 113 -41.15 19.22 21.54
C GLY A 113 -41.22 17.90 20.76
N LYS A 114 -41.56 16.78 21.42
CA LYS A 114 -41.80 15.49 20.74
C LYS A 114 -43.19 15.42 20.12
N GLN A 115 -44.19 15.96 20.80
CA GLN A 115 -45.58 15.92 20.36
C GLN A 115 -45.90 17.01 19.31
N ARG A 116 -45.27 18.19 19.41
CA ARG A 116 -45.43 19.30 18.44
C ARG A 116 -44.37 19.27 17.34
N ARG A 117 -44.41 18.26 16.48
CA ARG A 117 -43.52 18.14 15.31
C ARG A 117 -44.27 18.53 14.05
N GLU A 118 -43.69 19.42 13.27
CA GLU A 118 -44.27 19.91 12.00
C GLU A 118 -43.27 19.69 10.86
N ALA A 119 -43.75 19.74 9.61
CA ALA A 119 -42.88 19.63 8.44
C ALA A 119 -42.00 20.88 8.30
N CYS A 120 -40.71 20.67 8.07
CA CYS A 120 -39.78 21.76 7.84
C CYS A 120 -40.00 22.42 6.46
N GLY A 121 -40.18 23.74 6.38
CA GLY A 121 -40.34 24.47 5.12
C GLY A 121 -39.19 24.29 4.13
N ARG A 122 -37.95 24.05 4.61
CA ARG A 122 -36.78 23.82 3.75
C ARG A 122 -36.54 22.35 3.40
N CYS A 123 -36.44 21.48 4.40
CA CYS A 123 -36.08 20.06 4.16
C CYS A 123 -37.26 19.10 4.15
N ARG A 124 -38.49 19.59 4.36
CA ARG A 124 -39.76 18.86 4.43
C ARG A 124 -39.85 17.75 5.48
N ARG A 125 -38.79 17.51 6.25
CA ARG A 125 -38.78 16.50 7.33
C ARG A 125 -39.63 16.96 8.51
N VAL A 126 -40.49 16.06 9.01
CA VAL A 126 -41.26 16.27 10.24
C VAL A 126 -40.32 16.23 11.45
N ALA A 127 -40.17 17.36 12.11
CA ALA A 127 -39.21 17.57 13.19
C ALA A 127 -39.69 18.62 14.19
N ARG A 128 -39.02 18.70 15.34
CA ARG A 128 -39.20 19.83 16.25
C ARG A 128 -38.77 21.11 15.54
N ILE A 129 -39.65 22.10 15.53
CA ILE A 129 -39.42 23.40 14.91
C ILE A 129 -38.66 24.31 15.87
N TYR A 130 -37.61 24.96 15.38
CA TYR A 130 -36.74 25.85 16.13
C TYR A 130 -37.00 27.34 15.82
N ALA A 131 -37.47 27.63 14.61
CA ALA A 131 -37.81 28.99 14.19
C ALA A 131 -38.88 28.93 13.09
N ARG A 132 -39.64 29.99 12.90
CA ARG A 132 -40.49 30.18 11.71
C ARG A 132 -39.90 31.33 10.88
N ARG A 133 -39.89 31.17 9.55
CA ARG A 133 -39.41 32.11 8.54
C ARG A 133 -40.49 32.28 7.46
N PRO A 134 -40.37 33.26 6.54
CA PRO A 134 -41.31 33.40 5.43
C PRO A 134 -41.50 32.11 4.63
N GLU A 135 -40.43 31.33 4.43
CA GLU A 135 -40.46 30.02 3.78
C GLU A 135 -41.02 28.87 4.65
N GLY A 136 -41.55 29.17 5.84
CA GLY A 136 -42.20 28.22 6.74
C GLY A 136 -41.41 27.87 8.01
N ALA A 137 -41.86 26.81 8.70
CA ALA A 137 -41.27 26.34 9.94
C ALA A 137 -39.93 25.64 9.70
N LEU A 138 -38.86 25.99 10.42
CA LEU A 138 -37.53 25.40 10.24
C LEU A 138 -37.17 24.40 11.35
N CYS A 139 -36.70 23.22 10.97
CA CYS A 139 -36.12 22.25 11.90
C CYS A 139 -34.74 22.72 12.40
N GLY A 140 -34.26 22.16 13.52
CA GLY A 140 -33.01 22.59 14.16
C GLY A 140 -31.76 22.50 13.27
N SER A 141 -31.72 21.59 12.31
CA SER A 141 -30.61 21.51 11.34
C SER A 141 -30.69 22.61 10.28
N CYS A 142 -31.87 22.84 9.70
CA CYS A 142 -32.08 23.91 8.72
C CYS A 142 -31.90 25.29 9.35
N TYR A 143 -32.44 25.51 10.54
CA TYR A 143 -32.20 26.72 11.32
C TYR A 143 -30.72 26.90 11.65
N GLY A 144 -30.02 25.82 12.04
CA GLY A 144 -28.58 25.88 12.32
C GLY A 144 -27.71 26.25 11.13
N LYS A 145 -28.16 25.94 9.90
CA LYS A 145 -27.54 26.42 8.66
C LYS A 145 -27.93 27.86 8.34
N ASP A 146 -29.17 28.24 8.63
CA ASP A 146 -29.70 29.59 8.40
C ASP A 146 -28.93 30.66 9.19
N VAL A 147 -28.59 30.37 10.43
CA VAL A 147 -27.84 31.28 11.31
C VAL A 147 -26.34 31.00 11.33
N ALA A 148 -25.83 30.17 10.41
CA ALA A 148 -24.41 29.86 10.36
C ALA A 148 -23.63 31.03 9.77
N GLU A 149 -22.65 31.50 10.51
CA GLU A 149 -21.75 32.59 10.12
C GLU A 149 -20.30 32.17 10.41
N GLU A 150 -19.34 32.95 9.94
CA GLU A 150 -17.93 32.63 10.10
C GLU A 150 -17.49 32.78 11.56
N CYS A 151 -16.87 31.73 12.11
CA CYS A 151 -16.35 31.77 13.47
C CYS A 151 -15.02 32.50 13.52
N GLY A 152 -14.96 33.66 14.20
CA GLY A 152 -13.74 34.48 14.37
C GLY A 152 -12.61 33.81 15.16
N GLY A 153 -12.78 32.56 15.60
CA GLY A 153 -11.72 31.75 16.19
C GLY A 153 -11.09 30.67 15.30
N CYS A 154 -11.83 30.12 14.33
CA CYS A 154 -11.32 29.04 13.48
C CYS A 154 -11.60 29.23 11.99
N GLY A 155 -12.22 30.35 11.59
CA GLY A 155 -12.57 30.67 10.21
C GLY A 155 -13.62 29.76 9.57
N ARG A 156 -14.24 28.86 10.34
CA ARG A 156 -15.24 27.91 9.80
C ARG A 156 -16.64 28.46 9.97
N VAL A 157 -17.44 28.41 8.89
CA VAL A 157 -18.87 28.70 8.91
C VAL A 157 -19.59 27.67 9.75
N ARG A 158 -20.09 28.08 10.91
CA ARG A 158 -20.77 27.23 11.88
C ARG A 158 -21.85 28.03 12.59
N ARG A 159 -22.83 27.33 13.18
CA ARG A 159 -23.79 27.96 14.10
C ARG A 159 -23.02 28.62 15.26
N PRO A 160 -23.21 29.92 15.53
CA PRO A 160 -22.66 30.62 16.69
C PRO A 160 -23.14 29.98 17.98
N ALA A 161 -22.21 29.75 18.90
CA ALA A 161 -22.52 29.28 20.25
C ALA A 161 -22.47 30.43 21.27
N ALA A 162 -21.60 31.40 21.07
CA ALA A 162 -21.58 32.67 21.81
C ALA A 162 -21.06 33.79 20.90
N ARG A 163 -21.38 35.04 21.26
CA ARG A 163 -20.76 36.23 20.67
C ARG A 163 -19.87 36.90 21.71
N LEU A 164 -18.72 37.37 21.28
CA LEU A 164 -17.82 38.22 22.08
C LEU A 164 -18.41 39.64 22.19
N ALA A 165 -17.88 40.45 23.11
CA ALA A 165 -18.36 41.82 23.34
C ALA A 165 -18.20 42.74 22.11
N ASP A 166 -17.25 42.42 21.23
CA ASP A 166 -17.00 43.06 19.94
C ASP A 166 -17.97 42.60 18.83
N GLY A 167 -18.94 41.74 19.15
CA GLY A 167 -19.90 41.17 18.19
C GLY A 167 -19.41 39.90 17.48
N THR A 168 -18.14 39.53 17.64
CA THR A 168 -17.52 38.40 16.94
C THR A 168 -18.15 37.07 17.33
N ALA A 169 -18.57 36.31 16.32
CA ALA A 169 -19.18 35.00 16.51
C ALA A 169 -18.14 33.91 16.83
N ARG A 170 -18.40 33.11 17.87
CA ARG A 170 -17.57 31.95 18.24
C ARG A 170 -18.40 30.67 18.18
N CYS A 171 -17.92 29.68 17.45
CA CYS A 171 -18.55 28.35 17.41
C CYS A 171 -18.29 27.58 18.72
N GLN A 172 -19.08 26.54 19.00
CA GLN A 172 -19.03 25.79 20.28
C GLN A 172 -17.65 25.21 20.64
N SER A 173 -16.78 24.97 19.66
CA SER A 173 -15.40 24.51 19.88
C SER A 173 -14.42 25.66 20.14
N CYS A 174 -14.74 26.88 19.71
CA CYS A 174 -13.91 28.07 19.86
C CYS A 174 -14.39 28.99 21.00
N THR A 175 -15.57 28.75 21.55
CA THR A 175 -16.02 29.37 22.81
C THR A 175 -15.25 28.75 23.95
N THR A 176 -14.46 29.55 24.67
CA THR A 176 -13.78 29.13 25.89
C THR A 176 -14.83 28.68 26.90
N ARG A 177 -14.76 27.43 27.34
CA ARG A 177 -15.55 26.98 28.48
C ARG A 177 -14.86 27.54 29.73
N PRO A 178 -15.58 28.17 30.67
CA PRO A 178 -14.96 28.71 31.86
C PRO A 178 -14.28 27.59 32.64
N ASP A 179 -13.00 27.80 32.98
CA ASP A 179 -12.26 26.88 33.82
C ASP A 179 -12.84 26.91 35.24
N ARG A 180 -13.03 25.73 35.81
CA ARG A 180 -13.46 25.55 37.20
C ARG A 180 -12.44 24.68 37.90
N LEU A 181 -12.31 24.88 39.21
CA LEU A 181 -11.44 24.04 40.03
C LEU A 181 -12.03 22.62 40.08
N CYS A 182 -11.30 21.64 39.56
CA CYS A 182 -11.75 20.26 39.55
C CYS A 182 -11.83 19.71 40.98
N SER A 183 -12.99 19.25 41.44
CA SER A 183 -13.16 18.68 42.78
C SER A 183 -12.34 17.41 43.03
N SER A 184 -11.89 16.73 41.98
CA SER A 184 -11.08 15.50 42.10
C SER A 184 -9.56 15.73 42.03
N CYS A 185 -9.07 16.71 41.27
CA CYS A 185 -7.62 16.93 41.10
C CYS A 185 -7.14 18.35 41.38
N GLY A 186 -8.02 19.25 41.80
CA GLY A 186 -7.71 20.64 42.14
C GLY A 186 -7.32 21.54 40.97
N LYS A 187 -7.15 21.01 39.75
CA LYS A 187 -6.70 21.81 38.60
C LYS A 187 -7.83 22.66 38.03
N GLN A 188 -7.52 23.91 37.67
CA GLN A 188 -8.37 24.73 36.82
C GLN A 188 -8.45 24.11 35.42
N ALA A 189 -9.63 23.64 35.05
CA ALA A 189 -9.91 23.09 33.73
C ALA A 189 -11.41 23.17 33.43
N PRO A 190 -11.84 23.03 32.16
CA PRO A 190 -13.25 23.01 31.84
C PRO A 190 -13.94 21.82 32.50
N ALA A 191 -15.04 22.07 33.22
CA ALA A 191 -15.84 21.02 33.84
C ALA A 191 -16.46 20.12 32.76
N GLN A 192 -16.23 18.82 32.86
CA GLN A 192 -16.84 17.79 32.02
C GLN A 192 -18.19 17.34 32.57
N ALA A 193 -18.35 17.32 33.90
CA ALA A 193 -19.59 17.04 34.60
C ALA A 193 -19.61 17.78 35.95
N PHE A 194 -20.82 18.02 36.48
CA PHE A 194 -21.03 18.45 37.87
C PHE A 194 -21.48 17.22 38.65
N THR A 195 -20.66 16.81 39.60
CA THR A 195 -20.99 15.76 40.57
C THR A 195 -21.44 16.41 41.87
N ASP A 196 -21.98 15.62 42.79
CA ASP A 196 -22.40 16.12 44.11
C ASP A 196 -21.21 16.72 44.89
N ALA A 197 -19.99 16.23 44.64
CA ALA A 197 -18.73 16.77 45.17
C ALA A 197 -18.19 18.01 44.42
N GLY A 198 -18.87 18.50 43.39
CA GLY A 198 -18.45 19.66 42.58
C GLY A 198 -18.08 19.35 41.11
N PRO A 199 -17.55 20.33 40.36
CA PRO A 199 -17.18 20.17 38.95
C PRO A 199 -15.96 19.25 38.77
N VAL A 200 -16.06 18.28 37.85
CA VAL A 200 -14.97 17.34 37.55
C VAL A 200 -14.45 17.56 36.13
N CYS A 201 -13.14 17.68 35.96
CA CYS A 201 -12.51 17.85 34.64
C CYS A 201 -12.59 16.57 33.79
N ARG A 202 -12.43 16.68 32.47
CA ARG A 202 -12.53 15.53 31.56
C ARG A 202 -11.59 14.37 31.88
N ARG A 203 -10.43 14.66 32.48
CA ARG A 203 -9.41 13.67 32.83
C ARG A 203 -9.75 12.90 34.10
N CYS A 204 -10.39 13.58 35.06
CA CYS A 204 -10.84 12.98 36.32
C CYS A 204 -12.26 12.44 36.25
N TYR A 205 -13.00 12.75 35.17
CA TYR A 205 -14.32 12.22 34.94
C TYR A 205 -14.25 10.71 34.64
N LEU A 206 -14.44 9.91 35.68
CA LEU A 206 -14.70 8.48 35.59
C LEU A 206 -16.19 8.31 35.27
N GLN A 207 -16.48 7.66 34.13
CA GLN A 207 -17.83 7.29 33.77
C GLN A 207 -18.29 6.19 34.76
N SER A 208 -19.41 6.40 35.46
CA SER A 208 -19.87 5.46 36.50
C SER A 208 -19.97 4.02 35.99
N GLU A 209 -19.39 3.10 36.74
CA GLU A 209 -19.46 1.66 36.48
C GLU A 209 -20.85 1.14 36.86
N ARG A 210 -21.38 0.22 36.06
CA ARG A 210 -22.69 -0.40 36.29
C ARG A 210 -22.60 -1.89 35.97
N ALA A 211 -23.52 -2.68 36.52
CA ALA A 211 -23.62 -4.08 36.19
C ALA A 211 -24.05 -4.25 34.72
N CYS A 212 -23.32 -5.09 33.97
CA CYS A 212 -23.72 -5.51 32.64
C CYS A 212 -24.93 -6.44 32.73
N GLY A 213 -26.05 -6.10 32.11
CA GLY A 213 -27.26 -6.94 32.09
C GLY A 213 -27.13 -8.23 31.26
N GLN A 214 -25.98 -8.51 30.65
CA GLN A 214 -25.69 -9.80 30.01
C GLN A 214 -24.72 -10.69 30.80
N CYS A 215 -23.63 -10.15 31.35
CA CYS A 215 -22.63 -10.95 32.07
C CYS A 215 -22.55 -10.66 33.58
N GLY A 216 -23.39 -9.77 34.10
CA GLY A 216 -23.47 -9.41 35.53
C GLY A 216 -22.29 -8.60 36.07
N ARG A 217 -21.16 -8.52 35.36
CA ARG A 217 -19.95 -7.84 35.86
C ARG A 217 -20.14 -6.32 35.95
N ILE A 218 -19.75 -5.75 37.09
CA ILE A 218 -19.61 -4.30 37.26
C ILE A 218 -18.46 -3.84 36.36
N SER A 219 -18.79 -2.99 35.40
CA SER A 219 -17.87 -2.61 34.34
C SER A 219 -18.30 -1.28 33.74
N ARG A 220 -17.41 -0.67 32.96
CA ARG A 220 -17.78 0.43 32.08
C ARG A 220 -18.75 -0.07 31.00
N ILE A 221 -19.98 0.43 31.07
CA ILE A 221 -21.03 0.11 30.09
C ILE A 221 -20.81 0.89 28.78
N LEU A 222 -20.76 0.14 27.68
CA LEU A 222 -20.55 0.65 26.32
C LEU A 222 -21.89 0.97 25.63
N GLN A 223 -22.93 0.18 25.90
CA GLN A 223 -24.30 0.41 25.45
C GLN A 223 -25.21 0.53 26.66
N ARG A 224 -25.86 1.69 26.81
CA ARG A 224 -26.86 1.90 27.87
C ARG A 224 -28.19 1.24 27.53
N ALA A 225 -28.88 0.79 28.56
CA ALA A 225 -30.20 0.21 28.45
C ALA A 225 -31.18 1.18 27.78
N ARG A 226 -31.98 0.66 26.84
CA ARG A 226 -33.09 1.37 26.20
C ARG A 226 -34.20 0.38 25.90
N GLY A 227 -35.38 0.59 26.50
CA GLY A 227 -36.49 -0.34 26.37
C GLY A 227 -36.08 -1.75 26.82
N GLU A 228 -36.26 -2.73 25.95
CA GLU A 228 -35.91 -4.14 26.20
C GLU A 228 -34.40 -4.47 26.12
N GLN A 229 -33.56 -3.52 25.67
CA GLN A 229 -32.11 -3.77 25.57
C GLN A 229 -31.41 -3.42 26.89
N PRO A 230 -30.65 -4.35 27.51
CA PRO A 230 -29.97 -4.10 28.79
C PRO A 230 -28.68 -3.26 28.65
N ASP A 231 -28.10 -2.85 29.78
CA ASP A 231 -26.76 -2.28 29.84
C ASP A 231 -25.72 -3.34 29.43
N LEU A 232 -24.88 -3.07 28.41
CA LEU A 232 -23.85 -4.02 27.94
C LEU A 232 -22.42 -3.47 28.11
N CYS A 233 -21.53 -4.27 28.69
CA CYS A 233 -20.10 -3.96 28.79
C CYS A 233 -19.37 -4.15 27.45
N ALA A 234 -18.12 -3.67 27.37
CA ALA A 234 -17.31 -3.73 26.14
C ALA A 234 -17.06 -5.16 25.60
N HIS A 235 -17.14 -6.19 26.44
CA HIS A 235 -16.99 -7.59 26.02
C HIS A 235 -18.31 -8.23 25.55
N CYS A 236 -19.42 -7.83 26.14
CA CYS A 236 -20.75 -8.34 25.79
C CYS A 236 -21.35 -7.62 24.58
N TYR A 237 -20.98 -6.36 24.37
CA TYR A 237 -21.42 -5.58 23.22
C TYR A 237 -20.86 -6.15 21.90
N ARG A 238 -21.75 -6.70 21.06
CA ARG A 238 -21.45 -7.10 19.68
C ARG A 238 -22.15 -6.16 18.69
N PRO A 239 -21.43 -5.40 17.86
CA PRO A 239 -22.07 -4.55 16.86
C PRO A 239 -22.80 -5.39 15.81
N GLN A 240 -23.98 -4.92 15.39
CA GLN A 240 -24.77 -5.57 14.35
C GLN A 240 -23.97 -5.67 13.03
N ALA A 241 -24.25 -6.70 12.23
CA ALA A 241 -23.65 -6.85 10.92
C ALA A 241 -24.32 -5.88 9.93
N ALA A 242 -23.51 -5.13 9.17
CA ALA A 242 -23.98 -4.27 8.09
C ALA A 242 -22.97 -4.27 6.93
N VAL A 243 -23.41 -3.84 5.75
CA VAL A 243 -22.52 -3.69 4.59
C VAL A 243 -21.64 -2.47 4.81
N CYS A 244 -20.33 -2.67 4.94
CA CYS A 244 -19.40 -1.58 5.22
C CYS A 244 -19.35 -0.58 4.04
N ALA A 245 -19.60 0.70 4.33
CA ALA A 245 -19.55 1.79 3.35
C ALA A 245 -18.15 2.02 2.72
N THR A 246 -17.09 1.45 3.30
CA THR A 246 -15.71 1.58 2.78
C THR A 246 -15.28 0.39 1.94
N CYS A 247 -15.57 -0.85 2.37
CA CYS A 247 -15.10 -2.06 1.68
C CYS A 247 -16.20 -2.88 1.01
N GLY A 248 -17.47 -2.50 1.16
CA GLY A 248 -18.62 -3.17 0.55
C GLY A 248 -18.94 -4.56 1.11
N ARG A 249 -18.25 -5.03 2.17
CA ARG A 249 -18.44 -6.37 2.73
C ARG A 249 -19.38 -6.35 3.94
N LEU A 250 -20.23 -7.37 4.06
CA LEU A 250 -21.06 -7.62 5.24
C LEU A 250 -20.15 -8.00 6.42
N ARG A 251 -20.04 -7.12 7.41
CA ARG A 251 -19.20 -7.31 8.60
C ARG A 251 -19.86 -6.66 9.82
N PRO A 252 -19.46 -7.05 11.04
CA PRO A 252 -19.78 -6.26 12.23
C PRO A 252 -19.27 -4.82 12.03
N CYS A 253 -20.20 -3.87 12.04
CA CYS A 253 -19.92 -2.47 11.71
C CYS A 253 -20.31 -1.55 12.85
N ASP A 254 -19.45 -0.58 13.14
CA ASP A 254 -19.83 0.57 13.96
C ASP A 254 -20.67 1.54 13.11
N ARG A 255 -21.35 2.49 13.76
CA ARG A 255 -22.00 3.65 13.12
C ARG A 255 -23.18 3.35 12.18
N ILE A 256 -23.81 2.18 12.30
CA ILE A 256 -24.99 1.77 11.51
C ILE A 256 -26.10 2.83 11.55
N ALA A 257 -26.45 3.31 12.75
CA ALA A 257 -27.49 4.31 12.94
C ALA A 257 -27.21 5.68 12.28
N SER A 258 -25.96 5.95 11.89
CA SER A 258 -25.58 7.18 11.19
C SER A 258 -25.62 7.06 9.67
N GLY A 259 -26.04 5.91 9.12
CA GLY A 259 -26.13 5.66 7.68
C GLY A 259 -24.79 5.37 6.98
N MET A 260 -23.67 5.43 7.70
CA MET A 260 -22.33 5.06 7.21
C MET A 260 -21.72 3.97 8.11
N PRO A 261 -22.18 2.71 7.97
CA PRO A 261 -21.58 1.58 8.67
C PRO A 261 -20.12 1.37 8.24
N ILE A 262 -19.19 1.32 9.20
CA ILE A 262 -17.77 1.08 8.94
C ILE A 262 -17.31 -0.13 9.75
N CYS A 263 -16.74 -1.14 9.10
CA CYS A 263 -16.21 -2.32 9.79
C CYS A 263 -14.92 -1.97 10.54
N HIS A 264 -14.60 -2.72 11.61
CA HIS A 264 -13.38 -2.50 12.39
C HIS A 264 -12.08 -2.49 11.57
N GLY A 265 -12.05 -3.24 10.45
CA GLY A 265 -10.91 -3.25 9.53
C GLY A 265 -10.75 -1.97 8.71
N CYS A 266 -11.84 -1.26 8.43
CA CYS A 266 -11.87 -0.01 7.66
C CYS A 266 -11.87 1.24 8.56
N ARG A 267 -11.94 1.05 9.88
CA ARG A 267 -11.90 2.15 10.84
C ARG A 267 -10.52 2.85 10.78
N PRO A 268 -10.47 4.19 10.69
CA PRO A 268 -9.21 4.94 10.75
C PRO A 268 -8.49 4.64 12.07
N ARG A 269 -7.31 4.04 11.99
CA ARG A 269 -6.44 3.83 13.16
C ARG A 269 -5.72 5.15 13.44
N LEU A 270 -5.72 5.59 14.70
CA LEU A 270 -4.96 6.77 15.13
C LEU A 270 -3.48 6.55 14.81
N SER A 271 -2.91 7.44 14.02
CA SER A 271 -1.47 7.44 13.73
C SER A 271 -0.71 8.09 14.89
N ARG A 272 0.32 7.41 15.38
CA ARG A 272 1.26 7.93 16.38
C ARG A 272 2.67 7.85 15.80
N PRO A 273 3.62 8.70 16.24
CA PRO A 273 5.02 8.56 15.85
C PRO A 273 5.54 7.20 16.27
N CYS A 274 6.13 6.45 15.34
CA CYS A 274 6.74 5.16 15.62
C CYS A 274 8.10 5.36 16.30
N SER A 275 8.36 4.71 17.43
CA SER A 275 9.62 4.82 18.18
C SER A 275 10.88 4.40 17.40
N ARG A 276 10.74 3.69 16.28
CA ARG A 276 11.88 3.23 15.46
C ARG A 276 12.14 4.08 14.23
N CYS A 277 11.10 4.47 13.49
CA CYS A 277 11.25 5.23 12.24
C CYS A 277 10.78 6.68 12.34
N SER A 278 10.24 7.09 13.49
CA SER A 278 9.68 8.41 13.80
C SER A 278 8.53 8.88 12.90
N ARG A 279 8.12 8.08 11.91
CA ARG A 279 7.01 8.38 11.01
C ARG A 279 5.67 8.16 11.72
N SER A 280 4.75 9.11 11.56
CA SER A 280 3.37 8.98 12.05
C SER A 280 2.63 7.92 11.24
N ARG A 281 2.35 6.78 11.86
CA ARG A 281 1.68 5.63 11.22
C ARG A 281 0.72 4.95 12.20
N PRO A 282 -0.25 4.16 11.72
CA PRO A 282 -1.01 3.25 12.56
C PRO A 282 -0.09 2.31 13.35
N ILE A 283 -0.23 2.31 14.68
CA ILE A 283 0.57 1.46 15.56
C ILE A 283 0.09 0.02 15.48
N HIS A 284 1.04 -0.90 15.39
CA HIS A 284 0.81 -2.34 15.31
C HIS A 284 1.08 -3.05 16.65
N ALA A 285 2.12 -2.63 17.37
CA ALA A 285 2.49 -3.17 18.67
C ALA A 285 3.06 -2.06 19.57
N GLU A 286 2.91 -2.21 20.88
CA GLU A 286 3.61 -1.43 21.90
C GLU A 286 4.73 -2.32 22.46
N TRP A 287 5.98 -1.90 22.28
CA TRP A 287 7.15 -2.57 22.85
C TRP A 287 7.72 -1.73 23.99
N PRO A 288 8.66 -2.24 24.79
CA PRO A 288 9.38 -1.42 25.77
C PRO A 288 10.04 -0.16 25.19
N MET A 289 10.46 -0.18 23.92
CA MET A 289 10.91 1.02 23.20
C MET A 289 9.79 2.03 22.82
N GLY A 290 8.53 1.67 23.06
CA GLY A 290 7.34 2.45 22.72
C GLY A 290 6.58 1.94 21.48
N PRO A 291 5.72 2.78 20.88
CA PRO A 291 4.81 2.37 19.82
C PRO A 291 5.53 2.07 18.50
N VAL A 292 5.23 0.92 17.89
CA VAL A 292 5.86 0.46 16.64
C VAL A 292 4.84 0.27 15.53
N CYS A 293 5.11 0.86 14.35
CA CYS A 293 4.28 0.66 13.17
C CYS A 293 4.48 -0.75 12.57
N ARG A 294 3.52 -1.23 11.76
CA ARG A 294 3.57 -2.58 11.17
C ARG A 294 4.89 -2.89 10.43
N THR A 295 5.38 -1.95 9.62
CA THR A 295 6.62 -2.12 8.84
C THR A 295 7.83 -2.31 9.76
N CYS A 296 7.95 -1.48 10.80
CA CYS A 296 9.05 -1.60 11.76
C CYS A 296 8.92 -2.88 12.59
N TYR A 297 7.71 -3.24 13.00
CA TYR A 297 7.42 -4.47 13.73
C TYR A 297 7.87 -5.71 12.93
N GLU A 298 7.47 -5.80 11.66
CA GLU A 298 7.89 -6.87 10.76
C GLU A 298 9.41 -6.83 10.52
N TYR A 299 9.99 -5.65 10.31
CA TYR A 299 11.43 -5.50 10.09
C TYR A 299 12.26 -6.06 11.25
N VAL A 300 12.00 -5.65 12.50
CA VAL A 300 12.80 -6.08 13.67
C VAL A 300 12.72 -7.60 13.85
N ARG A 301 11.54 -8.18 13.60
CA ARG A 301 11.33 -9.63 13.72
C ARG A 301 12.05 -10.41 12.62
N CYS A 302 12.14 -9.85 11.42
CA CYS A 302 12.91 -10.46 10.32
C CYS A 302 14.43 -10.25 10.43
N HIS A 303 14.89 -9.30 11.26
CA HIS A 303 16.31 -8.95 11.41
C HIS A 303 16.77 -9.04 12.88
N PRO A 304 16.81 -10.25 13.47
CA PRO A 304 17.33 -10.43 14.82
C PRO A 304 18.81 -10.05 14.88
N ALA A 305 19.18 -9.29 15.92
CA ALA A 305 20.53 -8.82 16.18
C ALA A 305 21.01 -9.31 17.55
N SER A 306 22.31 -9.28 17.79
CA SER A 306 22.89 -9.66 19.08
C SER A 306 22.45 -8.66 20.14
N CYS A 307 21.88 -9.17 21.25
CA CYS A 307 21.48 -8.35 22.39
C CYS A 307 22.72 -7.86 23.15
N SER A 308 22.80 -6.57 23.47
CA SER A 308 23.93 -6.00 24.22
C SER A 308 24.10 -6.59 25.63
N ALA A 309 23.02 -7.08 26.27
CA ALA A 309 23.10 -7.67 27.61
C ALA A 309 23.38 -9.18 27.63
N CYS A 310 22.78 -9.97 26.74
CA CYS A 310 22.88 -11.45 26.80
C CYS A 310 23.58 -12.09 25.60
N GLY A 311 24.03 -11.31 24.62
CA GLY A 311 24.72 -11.78 23.41
C GLY A 311 23.86 -12.58 22.42
N LYS A 312 22.70 -13.10 22.84
CA LYS A 312 21.82 -13.94 21.98
C LYS A 312 21.22 -13.12 20.84
N ARG A 313 21.20 -13.68 19.62
CA ARG A 313 20.53 -13.07 18.45
C ARG A 313 19.02 -13.16 18.56
N ARG A 314 18.35 -12.02 18.80
CA ARG A 314 16.90 -11.91 18.99
C ARG A 314 16.36 -10.59 18.42
N PRO A 315 15.03 -10.47 18.22
CA PRO A 315 14.41 -9.16 18.00
C PRO A 315 14.69 -8.24 19.20
N LEU A 316 15.30 -7.09 18.93
CA LEU A 316 15.59 -6.09 19.95
C LEU A 316 14.38 -5.16 20.07
N VAL A 317 13.73 -5.18 21.23
CA VAL A 317 12.42 -4.55 21.48
C VAL A 317 12.48 -3.43 22.53
N GLY A 318 13.65 -3.16 23.11
CA GLY A 318 13.87 -2.07 24.04
C GLY A 318 15.30 -1.55 23.99
N PHE A 319 15.60 -0.61 24.87
CA PHE A 319 16.93 -0.02 25.03
C PHE A 319 17.35 -0.06 26.52
N ASN A 320 18.65 -0.09 26.80
CA ASN A 320 19.17 0.15 28.15
C ASN A 320 19.29 1.66 28.45
N LEU A 321 19.77 2.01 29.64
CA LEU A 321 20.00 3.40 30.06
C LEU A 321 21.03 4.14 29.19
N ALA A 322 21.96 3.41 28.55
CA ALA A 322 22.94 3.95 27.62
C ALA A 322 22.42 4.06 26.17
N GLY A 323 21.16 3.68 25.90
CA GLY A 323 20.56 3.73 24.57
C GLY A 323 20.86 2.53 23.67
N GLU A 324 21.49 1.47 24.20
CA GLU A 324 21.83 0.25 23.44
C GLU A 324 20.65 -0.70 23.37
N ALA A 325 20.50 -1.40 22.24
CA ALA A 325 19.32 -2.21 21.95
C ALA A 325 19.30 -3.57 22.69
N LEU A 326 18.18 -3.88 23.34
CA LEU A 326 17.98 -5.06 24.17
C LEU A 326 16.84 -5.96 23.68
N CYS A 327 16.99 -7.28 23.87
CA CYS A 327 15.94 -8.26 23.57
C CYS A 327 14.86 -8.30 24.67
N GLY A 328 13.68 -8.84 24.36
CA GLY A 328 12.51 -8.85 25.27
C GLY A 328 12.83 -9.27 26.70
N PRO A 329 13.42 -10.47 26.93
CA PRO A 329 13.74 -10.94 28.28
C PRO A 329 14.70 -10.01 29.04
N CYS A 330 15.65 -9.37 28.35
CA CYS A 330 16.59 -8.43 28.98
C CYS A 330 15.94 -7.09 29.36
N VAL A 331 14.75 -6.80 28.83
CA VAL A 331 13.95 -5.61 29.18
C VAL A 331 12.76 -5.99 30.08
N GLY A 332 12.74 -7.22 30.60
CA GLY A 332 11.71 -7.69 31.53
C GLY A 332 10.37 -8.07 30.88
N VAL A 333 10.33 -8.31 29.57
CA VAL A 333 9.11 -8.78 28.87
C VAL A 333 9.33 -10.14 28.21
N ASP A 334 8.34 -11.03 28.31
CA ASP A 334 8.40 -12.34 27.64
C ASP A 334 8.07 -12.22 26.14
N LEU A 335 8.99 -11.61 25.39
CA LEU A 335 8.92 -11.42 23.94
C LEU A 335 10.16 -12.02 23.28
N THR A 336 10.25 -13.34 23.31
CA THR A 336 11.36 -14.11 22.70
C THR A 336 11.16 -14.34 21.20
N TYR A 337 9.91 -14.45 20.73
CA TYR A 337 9.53 -14.78 19.35
C TYR A 337 10.16 -16.09 18.85
N THR A 338 10.25 -17.10 19.72
CA THR A 338 10.90 -18.38 19.43
C THR A 338 10.01 -19.28 18.57
N CYS A 339 10.59 -19.83 17.50
CA CYS A 339 9.92 -20.82 16.65
C CYS A 339 9.77 -22.14 17.39
N ARG A 340 8.54 -22.70 17.42
CA ARG A 340 8.26 -23.99 18.07
C ARG A 340 8.98 -25.19 17.44
N LYS A 341 9.33 -25.14 16.15
CA LYS A 341 10.02 -26.23 15.44
C LYS A 341 11.54 -26.14 15.52
N CYS A 342 12.13 -24.99 15.14
CA CYS A 342 13.59 -24.85 15.03
C CYS A 342 14.26 -24.05 16.16
N GLY A 343 13.50 -23.55 17.13
CA GLY A 343 14.04 -22.75 18.25
C GLY A 343 14.59 -21.37 17.85
N ARG A 344 14.65 -21.02 16.55
CA ARG A 344 15.15 -19.72 16.10
C ARG A 344 14.18 -18.60 16.48
N SER A 345 14.72 -17.50 17.00
CA SER A 345 13.93 -16.35 17.45
C SER A 345 13.75 -15.30 16.34
N GLY A 346 12.53 -14.78 16.18
CA GLY A 346 12.21 -13.62 15.33
C GLY A 346 11.07 -13.82 14.34
N ASP A 347 11.36 -14.40 13.18
CA ASP A 347 10.49 -14.42 11.99
C ASP A 347 9.33 -15.43 12.08
N LEU A 348 8.52 -15.37 13.15
CA LEU A 348 7.29 -16.16 13.28
C LEU A 348 6.28 -15.79 12.17
N TYR A 349 5.84 -16.76 11.41
CA TYR A 349 4.95 -16.54 10.26
C TYR A 349 3.53 -17.03 10.56
N GLN A 350 3.39 -18.31 10.91
CA GLN A 350 2.08 -18.92 11.15
C GLN A 350 2.17 -19.88 12.35
N ALA A 351 1.17 -19.85 13.23
CA ALA A 351 1.03 -20.75 14.38
C ALA A 351 2.32 -20.90 15.22
N GLY A 352 3.04 -19.80 15.50
CA GLY A 352 4.27 -19.85 16.30
C GLY A 352 5.46 -20.56 15.63
N CYS A 353 5.39 -20.87 14.33
CA CYS A 353 6.49 -21.38 13.53
C CYS A 353 7.09 -20.27 12.67
N CYS A 354 8.40 -20.32 12.40
CA CYS A 354 9.05 -19.34 11.54
C CYS A 354 8.70 -19.55 10.07
N SER A 355 8.85 -18.51 9.25
CA SER A 355 8.57 -18.57 7.81
C SER A 355 9.31 -19.72 7.12
N ARG A 356 10.55 -20.01 7.51
CA ARG A 356 11.33 -21.12 6.97
C ARG A 356 10.75 -22.47 7.34
N CYS A 357 10.39 -22.72 8.60
CA CYS A 357 9.79 -24.00 9.00
C CYS A 357 8.44 -24.24 8.33
N VAL A 358 7.60 -23.20 8.24
CA VAL A 358 6.30 -23.30 7.54
C VAL A 358 6.51 -23.55 6.05
N LEU A 359 7.50 -22.89 5.43
CA LEU A 359 7.85 -23.12 4.02
C LEU A 359 8.34 -24.55 3.80
N THR A 360 9.25 -25.05 4.63
CA THR A 360 9.76 -26.42 4.55
C THR A 360 8.64 -27.44 4.65
N GLU A 361 7.72 -27.28 5.61
CA GLU A 361 6.58 -28.18 5.78
C GLU A 361 5.63 -28.15 4.57
N ARG A 362 5.31 -26.97 4.04
CA ARG A 362 4.49 -26.85 2.83
C ARG A 362 5.16 -27.44 1.59
N LEU A 363 6.47 -27.25 1.44
CA LEU A 363 7.22 -27.82 0.33
C LEU A 363 7.30 -29.34 0.42
N THR A 364 7.55 -29.89 1.62
CA THR A 364 7.51 -31.33 1.86
C THR A 364 6.14 -31.89 1.51
N ALA A 365 5.06 -31.31 2.05
CA ALA A 365 3.70 -31.77 1.75
C ALA A 365 3.32 -31.66 0.27
N LEU A 366 3.88 -30.68 -0.46
CA LEU A 366 3.63 -30.53 -1.88
C LEU A 366 4.40 -31.53 -2.74
N LEU A 367 5.66 -31.81 -2.39
CA LEU A 367 6.58 -32.61 -3.21
C LEU A 367 6.61 -34.09 -2.83
N SER A 368 6.02 -34.47 -1.70
CA SER A 368 5.83 -35.86 -1.31
C SER A 368 4.77 -36.53 -2.21
N ALA A 369 5.05 -37.76 -2.62
CA ALA A 369 4.05 -38.66 -3.21
C ALA A 369 3.08 -39.17 -2.12
N ASP A 370 2.07 -39.94 -2.53
CA ASP A 370 1.03 -40.48 -1.64
C ASP A 370 1.62 -41.41 -0.54
N ASP A 371 2.81 -41.97 -0.76
CA ASP A 371 3.56 -42.78 0.21
C ASP A 371 4.42 -41.95 1.19
N GLY A 372 4.40 -40.62 1.06
CA GLY A 372 5.17 -39.69 1.88
C GLY A 372 6.62 -39.50 1.44
N THR A 373 7.11 -40.21 0.42
CA THR A 373 8.48 -40.10 -0.09
C THR A 373 8.60 -38.94 -1.09
N ILE A 374 9.78 -38.33 -1.16
CA ILE A 374 10.08 -37.25 -2.13
C ILE A 374 11.05 -37.80 -3.16
N HIS A 375 10.74 -37.63 -4.45
CA HIS A 375 11.64 -38.02 -5.54
C HIS A 375 13.04 -37.38 -5.36
N PRO A 376 14.15 -38.12 -5.52
CA PRO A 376 15.51 -37.61 -5.26
C PRO A 376 15.83 -36.28 -5.96
N ASP A 377 15.42 -36.15 -7.23
CA ASP A 377 15.58 -34.91 -8.00
C ASP A 377 14.83 -33.72 -7.35
N LEU A 378 13.64 -33.94 -6.80
CA LEU A 378 12.84 -32.90 -6.17
C LEU A 378 13.30 -32.57 -4.75
N GLU A 379 14.02 -33.48 -4.11
CA GLU A 379 14.66 -33.23 -2.83
C GLU A 379 15.74 -32.14 -2.96
N LEU A 380 16.51 -32.14 -4.06
CA LEU A 380 17.46 -31.06 -4.36
C LEU A 380 16.75 -29.71 -4.55
N VAL A 381 15.61 -29.71 -5.25
CA VAL A 381 14.77 -28.51 -5.41
C VAL A 381 14.23 -28.02 -4.06
N ARG A 382 13.76 -28.93 -3.21
CA ARG A 382 13.25 -28.63 -1.88
C ARG A 382 14.34 -27.98 -1.02
N GLN A 383 15.55 -28.53 -1.04
CA GLN A 383 16.71 -27.99 -0.32
C GLN A 383 17.06 -26.58 -0.81
N ALA A 384 17.14 -26.38 -2.13
CA ALA A 384 17.38 -25.07 -2.73
C ALA A 384 16.35 -24.02 -2.28
N LEU A 385 15.06 -24.35 -2.33
CA LEU A 385 13.98 -23.45 -1.94
C LEU A 385 13.96 -23.17 -0.42
N CYS A 386 14.30 -24.16 0.42
CA CYS A 386 14.39 -23.98 1.87
C CYS A 386 15.58 -23.10 2.29
N ALA A 387 16.67 -23.14 1.52
CA ALA A 387 17.87 -22.33 1.74
C ALA A 387 17.68 -20.84 1.39
N ALA A 388 16.58 -20.46 0.74
CA ALA A 388 16.32 -19.09 0.32
C ALA A 388 16.44 -18.07 1.47
N GLU A 389 17.12 -16.94 1.18
CA GLU A 389 17.31 -15.83 2.13
C GLU A 389 15.97 -15.19 2.55
N ARG A 390 14.97 -15.20 1.66
CA ARG A 390 13.66 -14.60 1.88
C ARG A 390 12.55 -15.65 1.72
N PRO A 391 12.31 -16.53 2.72
CA PRO A 391 11.27 -17.55 2.64
C PRO A 391 9.86 -16.98 2.37
N ARG A 392 9.58 -15.78 2.90
CA ARG A 392 8.26 -15.14 2.75
C ARG A 392 7.88 -14.84 1.31
N SER A 393 8.83 -14.55 0.41
CA SER A 393 8.50 -14.30 -1.01
C SER A 393 8.08 -15.57 -1.75
N LEU A 394 8.45 -16.75 -1.24
CA LEU A 394 8.09 -18.02 -1.86
C LEU A 394 6.64 -18.44 -1.57
N PHE A 395 6.01 -17.94 -0.50
CA PHE A 395 4.59 -18.25 -0.25
C PHE A 395 3.67 -17.74 -1.35
N SER A 396 3.89 -16.52 -1.85
CA SER A 396 3.10 -16.02 -2.98
C SER A 396 3.36 -16.82 -4.27
N TRP A 397 4.55 -17.39 -4.42
CA TRP A 397 4.86 -18.26 -5.54
C TRP A 397 4.15 -19.61 -5.40
N LEU A 398 4.19 -20.23 -4.22
CA LEU A 398 3.47 -21.47 -3.91
C LEU A 398 1.96 -21.33 -4.13
N ASP A 399 1.37 -20.23 -3.68
CA ASP A 399 -0.10 -20.06 -3.69
C ASP A 399 -0.65 -19.66 -5.07
N ARG A 400 0.13 -18.95 -5.91
CA ARG A 400 -0.38 -18.30 -7.14
C ARG A 400 0.23 -18.79 -8.44
N SER A 401 1.38 -19.47 -8.38
CA SER A 401 2.07 -19.93 -9.59
C SER A 401 1.54 -21.29 -10.06
N LYS A 402 1.63 -21.55 -11.37
CA LYS A 402 1.45 -22.90 -11.92
C LYS A 402 2.71 -23.77 -11.78
N ALA A 403 3.86 -23.18 -11.47
CA ALA A 403 5.14 -23.88 -11.35
C ALA A 403 5.16 -24.99 -10.28
N PRO A 404 4.61 -24.79 -9.06
CA PRO A 404 4.54 -25.85 -8.05
C PRO A 404 3.73 -27.06 -8.54
N ARG A 405 2.62 -26.85 -9.26
CA ARG A 405 1.82 -27.95 -9.84
C ARG A 405 2.58 -28.74 -10.89
N LEU A 406 3.33 -28.05 -11.75
CA LEU A 406 4.19 -28.69 -12.75
C LEU A 406 5.28 -29.56 -12.10
N LEU A 407 5.85 -29.14 -10.96
CA LEU A 407 6.79 -29.99 -10.21
C LEU A 407 6.13 -31.27 -9.68
N VAL A 408 4.88 -31.17 -9.21
CA VAL A 408 4.10 -32.34 -8.76
C VAL A 408 3.75 -33.26 -9.93
N GLU A 409 3.33 -32.71 -11.08
CA GLU A 409 3.05 -33.50 -12.29
C GLU A 409 4.29 -34.26 -12.78
N LEU A 410 5.47 -33.63 -12.72
CA LEU A 410 6.74 -34.30 -13.02
C LEU A 410 7.03 -35.41 -12.01
N ALA A 411 6.79 -35.17 -10.71
CA ALA A 411 6.98 -36.14 -9.63
C ALA A 411 6.09 -37.38 -9.79
N ALA A 412 4.81 -37.16 -10.12
CA ALA A 412 3.77 -38.18 -10.12
C ALA A 412 4.06 -39.34 -11.09
N THR A 413 4.86 -39.10 -12.11
CA THR A 413 5.25 -40.12 -13.09
C THR A 413 6.31 -41.11 -12.60
N GLY A 414 7.06 -40.79 -11.54
CA GLY A 414 8.15 -41.64 -11.03
C GLY A 414 9.37 -41.80 -11.96
N GLU A 415 9.32 -41.26 -13.17
CA GLU A 415 10.42 -41.27 -14.14
C GLU A 415 11.42 -40.13 -13.89
N PRO A 416 12.72 -40.31 -14.26
CA PRO A 416 13.73 -39.26 -14.15
C PRO A 416 13.30 -37.94 -14.82
N ILE A 417 13.64 -36.81 -14.20
CA ILE A 417 13.30 -35.49 -14.75
C ILE A 417 14.35 -35.12 -15.80
N THR A 418 13.95 -35.04 -17.08
CA THR A 418 14.84 -34.62 -18.18
C THR A 418 14.34 -33.37 -18.91
N HIS A 419 15.21 -32.77 -19.72
CA HIS A 419 14.87 -31.61 -20.55
C HIS A 419 13.79 -31.93 -21.59
N GLU A 420 13.83 -33.12 -22.16
CA GLU A 420 12.90 -33.62 -23.18
C GLU A 420 11.49 -33.78 -22.61
N ARG A 421 11.36 -34.29 -21.38
CA ARG A 421 10.07 -34.40 -20.69
C ARG A 421 9.46 -33.04 -20.44
N LEU A 422 10.27 -32.06 -20.02
CA LEU A 422 9.83 -30.68 -19.88
C LEU A 422 9.49 -30.00 -21.21
N ASP A 423 10.00 -30.50 -22.35
CA ASP A 423 9.67 -30.00 -23.69
C ASP A 423 8.30 -30.50 -24.17
N ALA A 424 7.79 -31.62 -23.63
CA ALA A 424 6.45 -32.12 -23.91
C ALA A 424 5.33 -31.26 -23.30
N PHE A 425 5.64 -30.45 -22.29
CA PHE A 425 4.67 -29.51 -21.69
C PHE A 425 4.51 -28.23 -22.51
N PRO A 426 3.33 -27.58 -22.49
CA PRO A 426 3.12 -26.30 -23.15
C PRO A 426 4.16 -25.26 -22.74
N ILE A 427 4.65 -24.48 -23.71
CA ILE A 427 5.65 -23.44 -23.49
C ILE A 427 4.99 -22.26 -22.77
N THR A 428 5.02 -22.30 -21.44
CA THR A 428 4.51 -21.23 -20.57
C THR A 428 5.62 -20.67 -19.69
N HIS A 429 5.40 -19.47 -19.13
CA HIS A 429 6.32 -18.89 -18.14
C HIS A 429 6.58 -19.84 -16.95
N ALA A 430 5.61 -20.67 -16.57
CA ALA A 430 5.79 -21.66 -15.51
C ALA A 430 6.76 -22.77 -15.92
N THR A 431 6.63 -23.32 -17.14
CA THR A 431 7.53 -24.34 -17.68
C THR A 431 8.96 -23.83 -17.84
N HIS A 432 9.12 -22.56 -18.25
CA HIS A 432 10.43 -21.90 -18.27
C HIS A 432 11.03 -21.78 -16.86
N TYR A 433 10.22 -21.30 -15.91
CA TYR A 433 10.66 -21.09 -14.55
C TYR A 433 11.04 -22.41 -13.84
N VAL A 434 10.25 -23.47 -14.01
CA VAL A 434 10.54 -24.79 -13.43
C VAL A 434 11.82 -25.38 -14.01
N ARG A 435 12.03 -25.29 -15.33
CA ARG A 435 13.29 -25.74 -15.93
C ARG A 435 14.49 -24.96 -15.40
N GLU A 436 14.38 -23.64 -15.28
CA GLU A 436 15.44 -22.82 -14.67
C GLU A 436 15.70 -23.21 -13.21
N LEU A 437 14.65 -23.50 -12.44
CA LEU A 437 14.75 -23.93 -11.06
C LEU A 437 15.44 -25.30 -10.95
N LEU A 438 15.11 -26.26 -11.81
CA LEU A 438 15.72 -27.60 -11.85
C LEU A 438 17.20 -27.53 -12.24
N VAL A 439 17.55 -26.69 -13.22
CA VAL A 439 18.96 -26.42 -13.55
C VAL A 439 19.68 -25.76 -12.38
N THR A 440 19.04 -24.80 -11.70
CA THR A 440 19.61 -24.12 -10.52
C THR A 440 19.76 -25.06 -9.31
N ALA A 441 18.90 -26.07 -9.20
CA ALA A 441 18.96 -27.07 -8.15
C ALA A 441 19.90 -28.24 -8.49
N GLY A 442 20.56 -28.23 -9.67
CA GLY A 442 21.48 -29.29 -10.09
C GLY A 442 20.83 -30.56 -10.60
N VAL A 443 19.49 -30.57 -10.74
CA VAL A 443 18.73 -31.70 -11.26
C VAL A 443 18.95 -31.86 -12.77
N LEU A 444 18.99 -30.73 -13.48
CA LEU A 444 19.15 -30.70 -14.93
C LEU A 444 20.48 -30.04 -15.32
N PRO A 445 21.17 -30.54 -16.36
CA PRO A 445 22.36 -29.88 -16.87
C PRO A 445 22.00 -28.52 -17.49
N LEU A 446 22.98 -27.63 -17.53
CA LEU A 446 22.83 -26.31 -18.15
C LEU A 446 22.51 -26.45 -19.64
N ARG A 447 21.33 -25.99 -20.06
CA ARG A 447 20.88 -25.98 -21.47
C ARG A 447 20.79 -24.55 -22.00
N ASP A 448 21.29 -24.30 -23.22
CA ASP A 448 21.04 -23.03 -23.90
C ASP A 448 19.64 -23.01 -24.49
N GLU A 449 18.67 -22.65 -23.65
CA GLU A 449 17.26 -22.53 -23.98
C GLU A 449 16.98 -21.67 -25.22
N TYR A 450 17.85 -20.70 -25.55
CA TYR A 450 17.69 -19.87 -26.74
C TYR A 450 18.05 -20.61 -28.03
N LEU A 451 18.90 -21.62 -27.96
CA LEU A 451 19.28 -22.47 -29.07
C LEU A 451 18.30 -23.64 -29.21
N GLU A 452 18.08 -24.34 -28.11
CA GLU A 452 17.42 -25.65 -28.06
C GLU A 452 15.91 -25.60 -28.28
N ARG A 453 15.26 -24.47 -27.97
CA ARG A 453 13.82 -24.30 -28.25
C ARG A 453 13.50 -23.99 -29.71
N GLN A 454 14.46 -23.50 -30.48
CA GLN A 454 14.15 -23.00 -31.82
C GLN A 454 13.66 -24.09 -32.78
N PRO A 455 14.19 -25.33 -32.77
CA PRO A 455 13.64 -26.41 -33.57
C PRO A 455 12.14 -26.65 -33.33
N VAL A 456 11.72 -26.82 -32.06
CA VAL A 456 10.31 -27.06 -31.71
C VAL A 456 9.43 -25.88 -32.14
N TRP A 457 9.88 -24.65 -31.90
CA TRP A 457 9.14 -23.46 -32.32
C TRP A 457 9.03 -23.34 -33.85
N VAL A 458 10.09 -23.70 -34.58
CA VAL A 458 10.09 -23.73 -36.05
C VAL A 458 9.04 -24.72 -36.55
N GLU A 459 9.02 -25.95 -36.01
CA GLU A 459 8.04 -26.97 -36.40
C GLU A 459 6.60 -26.53 -36.11
N GLN A 460 6.35 -26.00 -34.92
CA GLN A 460 5.03 -25.49 -34.55
C GLN A 460 4.56 -24.38 -35.49
N LEU A 461 5.44 -23.47 -35.89
CA LEU A 461 5.08 -22.40 -36.82
C LEU A 461 4.87 -22.95 -38.24
N LEU A 462 5.71 -23.87 -38.71
CA LEU A 462 5.59 -24.50 -40.03
C LEU A 462 4.30 -25.34 -40.16
N ALA A 463 3.85 -25.97 -39.06
CA ALA A 463 2.60 -26.71 -39.02
C ALA A 463 1.37 -25.82 -39.27
N THR A 464 1.42 -24.54 -38.90
CA THR A 464 0.33 -23.58 -39.16
C THR A 464 0.26 -23.09 -40.62
N ALA A 465 1.31 -23.33 -41.42
CA ALA A 465 1.36 -22.89 -42.80
C ALA A 465 0.77 -23.93 -43.76
N PRO A 466 0.16 -23.51 -44.88
CA PRO A 466 -0.24 -24.40 -45.97
C PRO A 466 0.90 -25.28 -46.48
N GLU A 467 0.57 -26.47 -46.99
CA GLU A 467 1.54 -27.48 -47.42
C GLU A 467 2.55 -26.95 -48.44
N HIS A 468 2.09 -26.19 -49.44
CA HIS A 468 2.95 -25.63 -50.47
C HIS A 468 3.93 -24.57 -49.92
N HIS A 469 3.52 -23.76 -48.93
CA HIS A 469 4.42 -22.84 -48.21
C HIS A 469 5.43 -23.58 -47.34
N ARG A 470 4.99 -24.67 -46.68
CA ARG A 470 5.84 -25.47 -45.80
C ARG A 470 7.01 -26.10 -46.56
N LYS A 471 6.77 -26.61 -47.78
CA LYS A 471 7.81 -27.20 -48.64
C LYS A 471 8.96 -26.23 -48.95
N ILE A 472 8.68 -24.93 -49.05
CA ILE A 472 9.69 -23.89 -49.32
C ILE A 472 10.32 -23.38 -48.01
N ALA A 473 9.51 -23.13 -46.99
CA ALA A 473 9.95 -22.52 -45.74
C ALA A 473 10.72 -23.50 -44.83
N ALA A 474 10.43 -24.80 -44.86
CA ALA A 474 11.10 -25.79 -44.02
C ALA A 474 12.60 -25.92 -44.33
N PRO A 475 13.04 -26.03 -45.61
CA PRO A 475 14.46 -26.03 -45.93
C PRO A 475 15.18 -24.75 -45.49
N PHE A 476 14.55 -23.58 -45.69
CA PHE A 476 15.07 -22.31 -45.22
C PHE A 476 15.23 -22.28 -43.69
N ALA A 477 14.23 -22.74 -42.94
CA ALA A 477 14.27 -22.73 -41.49
C ALA A 477 15.37 -23.67 -40.95
N HIS A 478 15.45 -24.90 -41.44
CA HIS A 478 16.40 -25.90 -40.95
C HIS A 478 17.83 -25.65 -41.40
N TRP A 479 18.05 -25.57 -42.71
CA TRP A 479 19.39 -25.59 -43.28
C TRP A 479 20.07 -24.23 -43.25
N PHE A 480 19.30 -23.14 -43.16
CA PHE A 480 19.82 -21.78 -43.17
C PHE A 480 19.69 -21.10 -41.81
N LEU A 481 18.50 -21.01 -41.22
CA LEU A 481 18.31 -20.29 -39.95
C LEU A 481 18.89 -21.05 -38.75
N LEU A 482 18.46 -22.29 -38.51
CA LEU A 482 18.92 -23.09 -37.37
C LEU A 482 20.42 -23.42 -37.47
N ARG A 483 20.92 -23.74 -38.67
CA ARG A 483 22.36 -23.94 -38.90
C ARG A 483 23.18 -22.70 -38.53
N ARG A 484 22.77 -21.50 -38.94
CA ARG A 484 23.47 -20.26 -38.60
C ARG A 484 23.41 -19.95 -37.12
N LEU A 485 22.30 -20.26 -36.46
CA LEU A 485 22.17 -20.12 -35.01
C LEU A 485 23.18 -21.02 -34.28
N ARG A 486 23.25 -22.31 -34.66
CA ARG A 486 24.24 -23.27 -34.12
C ARG A 486 25.68 -22.81 -34.36
N GLN A 487 26.00 -22.38 -35.59
CA GLN A 487 27.33 -21.85 -35.92
C GLN A 487 27.68 -20.61 -35.09
N ALA A 488 26.73 -19.68 -34.88
CA ALA A 488 26.95 -18.50 -34.05
C ALA A 488 27.20 -18.85 -32.58
N HIS A 489 26.52 -19.88 -32.07
CA HIS A 489 26.76 -20.41 -30.73
C HIS A 489 28.17 -21.04 -30.61
N HIS A 490 28.56 -21.91 -31.56
CA HIS A 490 29.90 -22.52 -31.57
C HIS A 490 31.03 -21.50 -31.66
N ARG A 491 30.90 -20.47 -32.52
CA ARG A 491 31.91 -19.39 -32.65
C ARG A 491 32.13 -18.59 -31.37
N ARG A 492 31.17 -18.63 -30.43
CA ARG A 492 31.26 -17.95 -29.13
C ARG A 492 31.79 -18.86 -28.02
N GLY A 493 32.35 -20.03 -28.36
CA GLY A 493 32.87 -20.99 -27.38
C GLY A 493 31.77 -21.54 -26.48
N GLY A 494 30.57 -21.76 -27.02
CA GLY A 494 29.43 -22.30 -26.24
C GLY A 494 28.77 -21.29 -25.29
N LYS A 495 29.18 -20.01 -25.29
CA LYS A 495 28.52 -18.97 -24.50
C LYS A 495 27.08 -18.75 -24.99
N ARG A 496 26.16 -18.54 -24.04
CA ARG A 496 24.71 -18.42 -24.32
C ARG A 496 24.39 -17.39 -25.41
N VAL A 497 23.45 -17.75 -26.28
CA VAL A 497 22.94 -16.86 -27.32
C VAL A 497 22.14 -15.70 -26.68
N GLN A 498 22.31 -14.49 -27.22
CA GLN A 498 21.61 -13.30 -26.73
C GLN A 498 20.16 -13.27 -27.26
N GLY A 499 19.20 -12.84 -26.43
CA GLY A 499 17.77 -12.80 -26.80
C GLY A 499 17.44 -12.00 -28.07
N GLY A 500 18.27 -11.02 -28.44
CA GLY A 500 18.12 -10.30 -29.71
C GLY A 500 18.30 -11.18 -30.95
N THR A 501 19.15 -12.21 -30.87
CA THR A 501 19.38 -13.16 -31.97
C THR A 501 18.16 -14.06 -32.20
N GLU A 502 17.49 -14.50 -31.13
CA GLU A 502 16.23 -15.25 -31.19
C GLU A 502 15.12 -14.42 -31.86
N SER A 503 14.90 -13.19 -31.40
CA SER A 503 13.84 -12.32 -31.96
C SER A 503 14.02 -12.10 -33.46
N ILE A 504 15.27 -11.87 -33.92
CA ILE A 504 15.59 -11.72 -35.34
C ILE A 504 15.33 -13.02 -36.12
N LEU A 505 15.72 -14.19 -35.58
CA LEU A 505 15.46 -15.47 -36.22
C LEU A 505 13.96 -15.71 -36.39
N ARG A 506 13.18 -15.49 -35.33
CA ARG A 506 11.73 -15.64 -35.36
C ARG A 506 11.08 -14.69 -36.36
N SER A 507 11.52 -13.44 -36.38
CA SER A 507 11.04 -12.45 -37.34
C SER A 507 11.37 -12.87 -38.78
N ARG A 508 12.57 -13.39 -39.06
CA ARG A 508 12.93 -13.85 -40.42
C ARG A 508 12.01 -14.95 -40.94
N LEU A 509 11.71 -15.97 -40.13
CA LEU A 509 10.81 -17.05 -40.55
C LEU A 509 9.37 -16.56 -40.72
N ARG A 510 8.86 -15.75 -39.79
CA ARG A 510 7.52 -15.16 -39.90
C ARG A 510 7.38 -14.29 -41.14
N ARG A 511 8.38 -13.46 -41.45
CA ARG A 511 8.36 -12.60 -42.65
C ARG A 511 8.45 -13.40 -43.95
N ALA A 512 9.15 -14.54 -43.95
CA ALA A 512 9.17 -15.45 -45.10
C ALA A 512 7.78 -16.07 -45.34
N LEU A 513 7.13 -16.59 -44.29
CA LEU A 513 5.77 -17.16 -44.41
C LEU A 513 4.74 -16.09 -44.78
N GLU A 514 4.85 -14.88 -44.24
CA GLU A 514 3.99 -13.75 -44.61
C GLU A 514 4.16 -13.35 -46.08
N LEU A 515 5.38 -13.35 -46.62
CA LEU A 515 5.62 -13.07 -48.03
C LEU A 515 4.99 -14.15 -48.91
N LEU A 516 5.20 -15.43 -48.58
CA LEU A 516 4.63 -16.55 -49.34
C LEU A 516 3.09 -16.48 -49.36
N ALA A 517 2.47 -16.21 -48.21
CA ALA A 517 1.01 -16.03 -48.13
C ALA A 517 0.51 -14.81 -48.93
N TRP A 518 1.29 -13.73 -48.98
CA TRP A 518 0.94 -12.56 -49.79
C TRP A 518 1.05 -12.85 -51.29
N LEU A 519 2.08 -13.58 -51.74
CA LEU A 519 2.21 -13.98 -53.15
C LEU A 519 1.03 -14.84 -53.60
N ASP A 520 0.61 -15.78 -52.77
CA ASP A 520 -0.57 -16.62 -53.02
C ASP A 520 -1.85 -15.78 -53.13
N GLN A 521 -2.04 -14.79 -52.24
CA GLN A 521 -3.16 -13.84 -52.32
C GLN A 521 -3.17 -12.98 -53.58
N GLN A 522 -2.00 -12.64 -54.11
CA GLN A 522 -1.88 -11.86 -55.35
C GLN A 522 -1.89 -12.75 -56.61
N GLY A 523 -1.92 -14.08 -56.46
CA GLY A 523 -1.83 -15.02 -57.57
C GLY A 523 -0.49 -15.01 -58.29
N ILE A 524 0.59 -14.61 -57.61
CA ILE A 524 1.94 -14.49 -58.19
C ILE A 524 2.73 -15.75 -57.83
N ALA A 525 3.19 -16.50 -58.83
CA ALA A 525 4.08 -17.63 -58.60
C ALA A 525 5.44 -17.17 -58.07
N LEU A 526 6.09 -17.96 -57.21
CA LEU A 526 7.40 -17.60 -56.64
C LEU A 526 8.46 -17.37 -57.74
N THR A 527 8.39 -18.11 -58.84
CA THR A 527 9.27 -17.95 -60.02
C THR A 527 9.01 -16.67 -60.81
N GLU A 528 7.80 -16.12 -60.71
CA GLU A 528 7.38 -14.90 -61.39
C GLU A 528 7.56 -13.65 -60.51
N PHE A 529 8.02 -13.83 -59.28
CA PHE A 529 8.19 -12.76 -58.31
C PHE A 529 9.27 -11.76 -58.74
N ARG A 530 8.88 -10.49 -58.95
CA ARG A 530 9.76 -9.42 -59.45
C ARG A 530 10.00 -8.33 -58.40
N GLN A 531 10.97 -7.47 -58.70
CA GLN A 531 11.35 -6.35 -57.83
C GLN A 531 10.18 -5.40 -57.49
N PRO A 532 9.29 -5.03 -58.44
CA PRO A 532 8.14 -4.17 -58.11
C PRO A 532 7.19 -4.80 -57.08
N ASP A 533 6.99 -6.12 -57.14
CA ASP A 533 6.13 -6.85 -56.20
C ASP A 533 6.76 -6.86 -54.80
N LEU A 534 8.08 -7.06 -54.73
CA LEU A 534 8.83 -7.01 -53.48
C LEU A 534 8.78 -5.61 -52.85
N ASP A 535 8.98 -4.57 -53.64
CA ASP A 535 8.95 -3.19 -53.16
C ASP A 535 7.56 -2.81 -52.66
N ARG A 536 6.51 -3.17 -53.40
CA ARG A 536 5.11 -3.02 -52.96
C ARG A 536 4.87 -3.72 -51.62
N TRP A 537 5.29 -4.97 -51.48
CA TRP A 537 5.14 -5.71 -50.22
C TRP A 537 5.94 -5.08 -49.06
N LEU A 538 7.11 -4.51 -49.33
CA LEU A 538 7.90 -3.83 -48.31
C LEU A 538 7.25 -2.51 -47.85
N ASP A 539 6.67 -1.75 -48.79
CA ASP A 539 6.04 -0.45 -48.53
C ASP A 539 4.70 -0.56 -47.81
N GLU A 540 3.91 -1.60 -48.10
CA GLU A 540 2.63 -1.87 -47.41
C GLU A 540 2.79 -2.31 -45.94
N GLY A 541 4.01 -2.41 -45.41
CA GLY A 541 4.27 -3.06 -44.12
C GLY A 541 5.18 -2.33 -43.16
N THR A 542 5.41 -2.98 -42.01
CA THR A 542 6.32 -2.43 -40.98
C THR A 542 7.79 -2.60 -41.38
N SER A 543 8.66 -1.78 -40.78
CA SER A 543 10.13 -1.86 -40.97
C SER A 543 10.72 -3.25 -40.69
N THR A 544 10.03 -4.12 -39.95
CA THR A 544 10.43 -5.51 -39.70
C THR A 544 10.33 -6.40 -40.93
N ARG A 545 9.56 -6.04 -41.97
CA ARG A 545 9.49 -6.77 -43.25
C ARG A 545 10.85 -6.89 -43.93
N LYS A 546 11.75 -5.92 -43.69
CA LYS A 546 13.15 -5.98 -44.17
C LYS A 546 13.93 -7.21 -43.67
N ASN A 547 13.47 -7.88 -42.62
CA ASN A 547 14.04 -9.16 -42.18
C ASN A 547 13.86 -10.29 -43.21
N VAL A 548 12.94 -10.15 -44.19
CA VAL A 548 12.75 -11.09 -45.30
C VAL A 548 14.00 -11.24 -46.16
N ARG A 549 14.92 -10.27 -46.13
CA ARG A 549 16.20 -10.33 -46.85
C ARG A 549 16.94 -11.65 -46.66
N ALA A 550 16.87 -12.23 -45.47
CA ALA A 550 17.50 -13.52 -45.20
C ALA A 550 16.93 -14.64 -46.07
N PHE A 551 15.62 -14.63 -46.29
CA PHE A 551 14.90 -15.54 -47.16
C PHE A 551 15.21 -15.26 -48.63
N ILE A 552 15.15 -13.99 -49.08
CA ILE A 552 15.46 -13.62 -50.47
C ILE A 552 16.89 -14.04 -50.86
N VAL A 553 17.88 -13.78 -50.01
CA VAL A 553 19.27 -14.20 -50.26
C VAL A 553 19.41 -15.72 -50.33
N TRP A 554 18.65 -16.45 -49.51
CA TRP A 554 18.64 -17.91 -49.53
C TRP A 554 17.93 -18.43 -50.80
N ALA A 555 16.73 -17.95 -51.09
CA ALA A 555 15.92 -18.36 -52.24
C ALA A 555 16.65 -18.11 -53.56
N ARG A 556 17.33 -16.96 -53.70
CA ARG A 556 18.18 -16.65 -54.85
C ARG A 556 19.35 -17.63 -54.98
N LYS A 557 19.98 -18.02 -53.87
CA LYS A 557 21.10 -18.98 -53.89
C LYS A 557 20.65 -20.39 -54.31
N HIS A 558 19.36 -20.69 -54.16
CA HIS A 558 18.76 -21.97 -54.54
C HIS A 558 17.91 -21.84 -55.83
N ASP A 559 18.11 -20.77 -56.61
CA ASP A 559 17.46 -20.51 -57.89
C ASP A 559 15.91 -20.56 -57.85
N LEU A 560 15.31 -20.22 -56.70
CA LEU A 560 13.86 -20.18 -56.52
C LEU A 560 13.21 -18.86 -56.98
N ILE A 561 14.02 -17.80 -57.09
CA ILE A 561 13.61 -16.43 -57.44
C ILE A 561 14.71 -15.76 -58.27
N GLY A 562 14.37 -14.70 -59.02
CA GLY A 562 15.33 -13.86 -59.73
C GLY A 562 16.21 -12.98 -58.82
N ASP A 563 17.00 -12.08 -59.42
CA ASP A 563 17.83 -11.13 -58.65
C ASP A 563 16.97 -10.03 -58.01
N LEU A 564 16.49 -10.30 -56.79
CA LEU A 564 15.72 -9.36 -55.99
C LEU A 564 16.59 -8.70 -54.91
N ARG A 565 16.40 -7.39 -54.74
CA ARG A 565 17.17 -6.57 -53.79
C ARG A 565 16.25 -6.03 -52.70
N VAL A 566 16.51 -6.46 -51.47
CA VAL A 566 15.90 -5.84 -50.29
C VAL A 566 16.78 -4.68 -49.83
N PRO A 567 16.27 -3.43 -49.79
CA PRO A 567 17.00 -2.27 -49.33
C PRO A 567 17.55 -2.50 -47.92
N LEU A 568 18.86 -2.27 -47.75
CA LEU A 568 19.43 -2.20 -46.40
C LEU A 568 18.85 -0.97 -45.71
N PRO A 569 18.36 -1.08 -44.47
CA PRO A 569 18.18 0.11 -43.66
C PRO A 569 19.51 0.85 -43.64
N ALA A 570 19.52 2.14 -44.01
CA ALA A 570 20.64 2.99 -43.71
C ALA A 570 20.94 2.82 -42.20
N ARG A 571 22.15 2.39 -41.86
CA ARG A 571 22.51 2.21 -40.46
C ARG A 571 22.56 3.60 -39.83
N ALA A 572 21.46 3.99 -39.19
CA ALA A 572 21.33 5.29 -38.54
C ALA A 572 22.56 5.57 -37.67
N HIS A 573 23.07 6.80 -37.76
CA HIS A 573 24.06 7.28 -36.82
C HIS A 573 23.45 7.24 -35.41
N PRO A 574 24.26 7.04 -34.36
CA PRO A 574 23.77 7.24 -33.00
C PRO A 574 23.26 8.67 -32.90
N VAL A 575 22.04 8.88 -32.42
CA VAL A 575 21.42 10.22 -32.27
C VAL A 575 21.20 10.60 -30.82
N THR A 576 21.29 9.63 -29.91
CA THR A 576 21.05 9.84 -28.48
C THR A 576 22.38 10.03 -27.77
N PHE A 577 22.64 11.26 -27.33
CA PHE A 577 23.80 11.67 -26.55
C PHE A 577 23.37 12.55 -25.39
N ILE A 578 24.25 12.65 -24.39
CA ILE A 578 24.24 13.71 -23.38
C ILE A 578 25.55 14.48 -23.50
N GLU A 579 25.61 15.67 -22.90
CA GLU A 579 26.85 16.42 -22.78
C GLU A 579 27.91 15.63 -22.00
N ASP A 580 29.18 15.83 -22.34
CA ASP A 580 30.26 15.10 -21.68
C ASP A 580 30.37 15.46 -20.19
N VAL A 581 30.07 16.72 -19.84
CA VAL A 581 30.01 17.19 -18.44
C VAL A 581 28.92 16.44 -17.68
N GLU A 582 27.74 16.27 -18.27
CA GLU A 582 26.65 15.49 -17.66
C GLU A 582 27.06 14.02 -17.49
N ARG A 583 27.69 13.41 -18.52
CA ARG A 583 28.21 12.04 -18.46
C ARG A 583 29.21 11.88 -17.31
N VAL A 584 30.18 12.79 -17.18
CA VAL A 584 31.18 12.76 -16.11
C VAL A 584 30.53 12.95 -14.74
N GLY A 585 29.51 13.81 -14.62
CA GLY A 585 28.71 13.96 -13.40
C GLY A 585 28.00 12.65 -13.02
N GLN A 586 27.37 11.97 -13.98
CA GLN A 586 26.73 10.67 -13.75
C GLN A 586 27.75 9.57 -13.39
N LEU A 587 28.95 9.60 -14.00
CA LEU A 587 30.05 8.68 -13.66
C LEU A 587 30.53 8.89 -12.21
N ARG A 588 30.72 10.15 -11.78
CA ARG A 588 31.08 10.49 -10.39
C ARG A 588 30.03 9.97 -9.42
N ARG A 589 28.74 10.19 -9.69
CA ARG A 589 27.64 9.59 -8.89
C ARG A 589 27.77 8.07 -8.80
N CYS A 590 28.06 7.38 -9.90
CA CYS A 590 28.26 5.92 -9.86
C CYS A 590 29.44 5.52 -8.95
N ILE A 591 30.52 6.31 -8.90
CA ILE A 591 31.68 6.02 -8.05
C ILE A 591 31.43 6.40 -6.58
N ASP A 592 30.72 7.48 -6.30
CA ASP A 592 30.69 8.12 -4.97
C ASP A 592 29.35 7.94 -4.21
N ASP A 593 28.22 7.82 -4.90
CA ASP A 593 26.89 7.86 -4.28
C ASP A 593 26.51 6.51 -3.65
N GLU A 594 26.61 6.39 -2.32
CA GLU A 594 26.24 5.19 -1.58
C GLU A 594 24.72 4.92 -1.52
N GLN A 595 23.88 5.87 -1.91
CA GLN A 595 22.43 5.64 -2.00
C GLN A 595 22.07 4.79 -3.22
N LEU A 596 22.95 4.76 -4.24
CA LEU A 596 22.78 3.89 -5.39
C LEU A 596 23.14 2.44 -5.05
N PRO A 597 22.32 1.45 -5.45
CA PRO A 597 22.68 0.05 -5.29
C PRO A 597 24.04 -0.26 -5.94
N LEU A 598 24.88 -1.05 -5.28
CA LEU A 598 26.26 -1.34 -5.74
C LEU A 598 26.32 -1.86 -7.19
N TRP A 599 25.39 -2.73 -7.58
CA TRP A 599 25.37 -3.25 -8.96
C TRP A 599 25.02 -2.16 -10.00
N VAL A 600 24.20 -1.16 -9.64
CA VAL A 600 23.88 -0.01 -10.51
C VAL A 600 25.12 0.85 -10.68
N ARG A 601 25.84 1.10 -9.58
CA ARG A 601 27.11 1.85 -9.56
C ARG A 601 28.15 1.21 -10.48
N VAL A 602 28.38 -0.09 -10.33
CA VAL A 602 29.32 -0.84 -11.19
C VAL A 602 28.86 -0.84 -12.65
N ALA A 603 27.59 -1.15 -12.93
CA ALA A 603 27.08 -1.18 -14.29
C ALA A 603 27.16 0.20 -14.97
N GLY A 604 26.76 1.25 -14.26
CA GLY A 604 26.82 2.62 -14.71
C GLY A 604 28.25 3.06 -14.98
N ALA A 605 29.18 2.81 -14.06
CA ALA A 605 30.58 3.18 -14.24
C ALA A 605 31.21 2.47 -15.45
N LEU A 606 30.97 1.17 -15.63
CA LEU A 606 31.49 0.43 -16.79
C LEU A 606 30.91 0.94 -18.13
N MET A 607 29.64 1.34 -18.15
CA MET A 607 29.00 1.89 -19.35
C MET A 607 29.45 3.33 -19.64
N LEU A 608 29.57 4.19 -18.62
CA LEU A 608 29.85 5.62 -18.75
C LEU A 608 31.34 5.93 -18.89
N LEU A 609 32.22 5.04 -18.41
CA LEU A 609 33.67 5.18 -18.56
C LEU A 609 34.17 4.51 -19.85
N PHE A 610 33.81 3.24 -20.07
CA PHE A 610 34.36 2.45 -21.17
C PHE A 610 33.42 2.29 -22.36
N GLY A 611 32.20 2.86 -22.31
CA GLY A 611 31.24 2.74 -23.42
C GLY A 611 30.75 1.31 -23.66
N LEU A 612 30.84 0.43 -22.64
CA LEU A 612 30.41 -0.97 -22.74
C LEU A 612 28.90 -1.07 -22.94
N GLN A 613 28.47 -2.08 -23.69
CA GLN A 613 27.04 -2.36 -23.87
C GLN A 613 26.46 -2.94 -22.57
N GLY A 614 25.33 -2.39 -22.10
CA GLY A 614 24.69 -2.85 -20.87
C GLY A 614 24.39 -4.35 -20.87
N SER A 615 23.93 -4.91 -21.99
CA SER A 615 23.70 -6.35 -22.13
C SER A 615 24.96 -7.20 -21.93
N ARG A 616 26.15 -6.69 -22.28
CA ARG A 616 27.44 -7.37 -22.07
C ARG A 616 27.89 -7.23 -20.62
N VAL A 617 27.72 -6.06 -20.02
CA VAL A 617 28.07 -5.81 -18.61
C VAL A 617 27.27 -6.73 -17.68
N LEU A 618 25.98 -6.92 -17.96
CA LEU A 618 25.13 -7.83 -17.18
C LEU A 618 25.53 -9.31 -17.35
N GLN A 619 26.20 -9.67 -18.45
CA GLN A 619 26.69 -11.02 -18.74
C GLN A 619 28.07 -11.31 -18.15
N LEU A 620 28.65 -10.40 -17.36
CA LEU A 620 29.89 -10.70 -16.66
C LEU A 620 29.63 -11.75 -15.57
N THR A 621 30.48 -12.77 -15.56
CA THR A 621 30.55 -13.79 -14.53
C THR A 621 31.64 -13.45 -13.52
N LYS A 622 31.68 -14.16 -12.40
CA LYS A 622 32.76 -14.04 -11.42
C LYS A 622 34.10 -14.41 -12.04
N ASP A 623 34.13 -15.42 -12.91
CA ASP A 623 35.36 -15.93 -13.52
C ASP A 623 35.94 -14.95 -14.55
N ASP A 624 35.10 -14.04 -15.07
CA ASP A 624 35.56 -12.93 -15.90
C ASP A 624 36.30 -11.86 -15.07
N ILE A 625 36.29 -11.94 -13.72
CA ILE A 625 36.99 -11.00 -12.83
C ILE A 625 38.32 -11.60 -12.39
N ILE A 626 39.40 -11.06 -12.92
CA ILE A 626 40.77 -11.46 -12.61
C ILE A 626 41.35 -10.43 -11.66
N ASP A 627 41.65 -10.86 -10.43
CA ASP A 627 42.16 -10.00 -9.36
C ASP A 627 43.55 -10.49 -8.98
N ASP A 628 44.57 -9.69 -9.26
CA ASP A 628 45.98 -9.98 -8.93
C ASP A 628 46.44 -9.20 -7.68
N GLU A 629 45.48 -8.84 -6.81
CA GLU A 629 45.60 -8.01 -5.59
C GLU A 629 45.98 -6.54 -5.85
N VAL A 630 46.93 -6.30 -6.75
CA VAL A 630 47.46 -4.98 -7.13
C VAL A 630 46.56 -4.28 -8.14
N SER A 631 46.01 -5.02 -9.10
CA SER A 631 45.16 -4.56 -10.18
C SER A 631 43.96 -5.49 -10.36
N LEU A 632 42.84 -4.93 -10.84
CA LEU A 632 41.68 -5.74 -11.16
C LEU A 632 41.37 -5.60 -12.65
N GLN A 633 41.24 -6.75 -13.31
CA GLN A 633 41.00 -6.86 -14.73
C GLN A 633 39.66 -7.56 -14.98
N ILE A 634 38.97 -7.15 -16.05
CA ILE A 634 37.78 -7.83 -16.55
C ILE A 634 38.12 -8.52 -17.87
N ASP A 635 37.86 -9.82 -17.98
CA ASP A 635 37.91 -10.53 -19.26
C ASP A 635 36.63 -10.28 -20.07
N LEU A 636 36.80 -9.60 -21.19
CA LEU A 636 35.76 -9.34 -22.18
C LEU A 636 35.90 -10.29 -23.37
N SER A 637 35.74 -11.60 -23.14
CA SER A 637 35.79 -12.66 -24.17
C SER A 637 37.15 -12.80 -24.84
N GLY A 638 38.18 -13.02 -24.03
CA GLY A 638 39.57 -13.19 -24.44
C GLY A 638 40.39 -11.89 -24.43
N ARG A 639 39.86 -10.81 -23.83
CA ARG A 639 40.49 -9.47 -23.82
C ARG A 639 40.45 -8.89 -22.42
N ARG A 640 41.60 -8.57 -21.85
CA ARG A 640 41.71 -8.09 -20.46
C ARG A 640 41.62 -6.57 -20.41
N LEU A 641 40.67 -6.06 -19.62
CA LEU A 641 40.46 -4.64 -19.38
C LEU A 641 40.85 -4.28 -17.95
N HIS A 642 41.89 -3.46 -17.78
CA HIS A 642 42.31 -2.95 -16.47
C HIS A 642 41.34 -1.89 -15.94
N LEU A 643 40.94 -2.01 -14.68
CA LEU A 643 40.04 -1.05 -14.03
C LEU A 643 40.81 -0.02 -13.20
N PRO A 644 40.39 1.26 -13.22
CA PRO A 644 40.90 2.26 -12.28
C PRO A 644 40.63 1.86 -10.81
N PRO A 645 41.51 2.22 -9.86
CA PRO A 645 41.47 1.70 -8.49
C PRO A 645 40.11 1.84 -7.77
N ARG A 646 39.43 2.98 -7.94
CA ARG A 646 38.11 3.21 -7.31
C ARG A 646 37.04 2.29 -7.87
N LEU A 647 37.05 2.05 -9.19
CA LEU A 647 36.12 1.13 -9.83
C LEU A 647 36.47 -0.33 -9.53
N ALA A 648 37.76 -0.66 -9.48
CA ALA A 648 38.27 -1.96 -9.07
C ALA A 648 37.72 -2.35 -7.69
N HIS A 649 37.78 -1.43 -6.71
CA HIS A 649 37.21 -1.65 -5.38
C HIS A 649 35.70 -1.97 -5.42
N LEU A 650 34.90 -1.19 -6.16
CA LEU A 650 33.46 -1.46 -6.29
C LEU A 650 33.16 -2.82 -6.93
N VAL A 651 33.96 -3.22 -7.93
CA VAL A 651 33.83 -4.54 -8.58
C VAL A 651 34.21 -5.67 -7.62
N ARG A 652 35.26 -5.51 -6.78
CA ARG A 652 35.58 -6.47 -5.71
C ARG A 652 34.44 -6.63 -4.74
N CYS A 653 33.92 -5.52 -4.20
CA CYS A 653 32.78 -5.55 -3.29
C CYS A 653 31.56 -6.25 -3.92
N LEU A 654 31.30 -6.01 -5.21
CA LEU A 654 30.19 -6.66 -5.91
C LEU A 654 30.43 -8.16 -6.11
N ARG A 655 31.66 -8.55 -6.47
CA ARG A 655 32.09 -9.96 -6.59
C ARG A 655 31.92 -10.70 -5.26
N ASP A 656 32.26 -10.07 -4.16
CA ASP A 656 32.20 -10.72 -2.84
C ASP A 656 30.74 -10.84 -2.35
N GLN A 657 29.90 -9.82 -2.63
CA GLN A 657 28.44 -9.89 -2.42
C GLN A 657 27.79 -10.97 -3.28
N SER A 658 28.18 -11.09 -4.56
CA SER A 658 27.63 -12.11 -5.47
C SER A 658 28.07 -13.51 -5.07
N ALA A 659 29.32 -13.70 -4.66
CA ALA A 659 29.84 -14.96 -4.15
C ALA A 659 29.10 -15.43 -2.89
N THR A 660 28.75 -14.52 -1.99
CA THR A 660 27.98 -14.84 -0.77
C THR A 660 26.55 -15.29 -1.13
N ARG A 661 25.88 -14.58 -2.05
CA ARG A 661 24.57 -14.98 -2.57
C ARG A 661 24.61 -16.31 -3.34
N TRP A 662 25.73 -16.59 -3.99
CA TRP A 662 25.95 -17.83 -4.72
C TRP A 662 26.21 -19.03 -3.79
N ARG A 663 26.99 -18.85 -2.71
CA ARG A 663 27.24 -19.91 -1.71
C ARG A 663 25.96 -20.45 -1.05
N LEU A 664 24.88 -19.66 -1.05
CA LEU A 664 23.57 -20.07 -0.54
C LEU A 664 22.74 -20.86 -1.57
N ASN A 665 23.20 -20.95 -2.82
CA ASN A 665 22.57 -21.63 -3.95
C ASN A 665 23.52 -22.65 -4.62
N GLN A 666 24.41 -23.29 -3.85
CA GLN A 666 25.49 -24.19 -4.31
C GLN A 666 25.05 -25.41 -5.14
N LEU A 667 23.75 -25.63 -5.31
CA LEU A 667 23.22 -26.82 -5.97
C LEU A 667 23.31 -26.76 -7.49
N ALA A 668 23.60 -25.61 -8.13
CA ALA A 668 23.75 -25.54 -9.58
C ALA A 668 25.20 -25.65 -10.05
N ASP A 669 25.46 -26.51 -11.04
CA ASP A 669 26.65 -26.49 -11.88
C ASP A 669 26.61 -25.31 -12.87
N THR A 670 26.52 -24.08 -12.36
CA THR A 670 26.53 -22.87 -13.19
C THR A 670 27.56 -21.87 -12.70
N ARG A 671 28.32 -21.28 -13.62
CA ARG A 671 29.27 -20.20 -13.31
C ARG A 671 28.50 -19.00 -12.71
N PRO A 672 28.92 -18.48 -11.54
CA PRO A 672 28.18 -17.41 -10.88
C PRO A 672 28.23 -16.11 -11.68
N TRP A 673 27.07 -15.51 -11.95
CA TRP A 673 26.98 -14.17 -12.55
C TRP A 673 27.45 -13.11 -11.55
N LEU A 674 28.17 -12.09 -12.03
CA LEU A 674 28.53 -10.92 -11.23
C LEU A 674 27.27 -10.14 -10.81
N MET A 675 26.27 -10.10 -11.69
CA MET A 675 24.98 -9.45 -11.48
C MET A 675 23.84 -10.46 -11.71
N PRO A 676 23.57 -11.35 -10.74
CA PRO A 676 22.54 -12.37 -10.89
C PRO A 676 21.14 -11.76 -10.95
N GLY A 677 20.28 -12.36 -11.77
CA GLY A 677 18.86 -12.03 -11.85
C GLY A 677 18.06 -12.64 -10.70
N GLN A 678 16.73 -12.67 -10.85
CA GLN A 678 15.83 -13.37 -9.92
C GLN A 678 16.07 -14.89 -9.91
N SER A 679 16.57 -15.43 -11.01
CA SER A 679 17.05 -16.80 -11.16
C SER A 679 18.58 -16.78 -11.12
N PRO A 680 19.25 -17.49 -10.20
CA PRO A 680 20.71 -17.56 -10.13
C PRO A 680 21.35 -18.09 -11.43
N ALA A 681 20.61 -18.90 -12.20
CA ALA A 681 21.06 -19.38 -13.51
C ALA A 681 21.04 -18.30 -14.61
N ARG A 682 20.56 -17.08 -14.36
CA ARG A 682 20.47 -16.00 -15.37
C ARG A 682 21.05 -14.68 -14.85
N PRO A 683 21.67 -13.88 -15.73
CA PRO A 683 22.04 -12.53 -15.37
C PRO A 683 20.79 -11.65 -15.22
N LEU A 684 20.98 -10.48 -14.62
CA LEU A 684 19.99 -9.42 -14.62
C LEU A 684 19.56 -9.09 -16.07
N ARG A 685 18.28 -8.76 -16.26
CA ARG A 685 17.74 -8.42 -17.58
C ARG A 685 18.04 -6.95 -17.94
N ALA A 686 18.28 -6.68 -19.23
CA ALA A 686 18.60 -5.35 -19.72
C ALA A 686 17.45 -4.35 -19.49
N GLU A 687 16.20 -4.79 -19.57
CA GLU A 687 15.01 -3.98 -19.32
C GLU A 687 14.98 -3.48 -17.87
N TYR A 688 15.41 -4.32 -16.93
CA TYR A 688 15.49 -3.95 -15.52
C TYR A 688 16.62 -2.96 -15.25
N LEU A 689 17.76 -3.12 -15.93
CA LEU A 689 18.84 -2.13 -15.91
C LEU A 689 18.33 -0.77 -16.42
N SER A 690 17.63 -0.74 -17.57
CA SER A 690 17.05 0.49 -18.13
C SER A 690 16.04 1.15 -17.19
N LEU A 691 15.18 0.36 -16.54
CA LEU A 691 14.22 0.85 -15.56
C LEU A 691 14.92 1.49 -14.36
N LYS A 692 15.94 0.82 -13.81
CA LYS A 692 16.69 1.33 -12.65
C LYS A 692 17.52 2.55 -12.98
N PHE A 693 18.12 2.60 -14.16
CA PHE A 693 18.81 3.78 -14.62
C PHE A 693 17.87 4.98 -14.72
N ARG A 694 16.65 4.80 -15.27
CA ARG A 694 15.63 5.85 -15.28
C ARG A 694 15.22 6.28 -13.88
N GLU A 695 15.00 5.34 -12.96
CA GLU A 695 14.63 5.61 -11.56
C GLU A 695 15.68 6.47 -10.83
N TYR A 696 16.96 6.26 -11.14
CA TYR A 696 18.07 6.99 -10.50
C TYR A 696 18.59 8.20 -11.31
N GLY A 697 17.96 8.52 -12.44
CA GLY A 697 18.35 9.62 -13.32
C GLY A 697 19.71 9.40 -14.01
N LEU A 698 19.99 8.17 -14.44
CA LEU A 698 21.17 7.80 -15.22
C LEU A 698 20.78 7.57 -16.68
N SER A 699 21.48 8.23 -17.60
CA SER A 699 21.20 8.19 -19.03
C SER A 699 21.99 7.08 -19.71
N GLY A 700 21.61 5.82 -19.49
CA GLY A 700 22.42 4.65 -19.89
C GLY A 700 22.85 4.61 -21.36
N LEU A 701 21.91 4.66 -22.30
CA LEU A 701 22.24 4.62 -23.73
C LEU A 701 22.98 5.88 -24.19
N ALA A 702 22.49 7.05 -23.76
CA ALA A 702 23.02 8.35 -24.14
C ALA A 702 24.46 8.53 -23.63
N GLY A 703 24.69 8.32 -22.34
CA GLY A 703 26.00 8.41 -21.70
C GLY A 703 26.98 7.36 -22.22
N ARG A 704 26.52 6.15 -22.57
CA ARG A 704 27.36 5.15 -23.25
C ARG A 704 27.80 5.62 -24.64
N ASN A 705 26.88 6.22 -25.40
CA ASN A 705 27.20 6.76 -26.72
C ASN A 705 28.18 7.94 -26.60
N THR A 706 27.98 8.85 -25.64
CA THR A 706 28.91 9.94 -25.33
C THR A 706 30.28 9.41 -24.91
N ALA A 707 30.34 8.39 -24.04
CA ALA A 707 31.59 7.73 -23.64
C ALA A 707 32.33 7.14 -24.85
N ARG A 708 31.61 6.45 -25.75
CA ARG A 708 32.19 5.91 -26.98
C ARG A 708 32.68 6.99 -27.92
N LEU A 709 31.96 8.09 -28.05
CA LEU A 709 32.36 9.21 -28.88
C LEU A 709 33.66 9.82 -28.37
N ALA A 710 33.74 10.08 -27.06
CA ALA A 710 34.94 10.59 -26.40
C ALA A 710 36.14 9.63 -26.56
N LEU A 711 35.94 8.32 -26.41
CA LEU A 711 36.99 7.32 -26.64
C LEU A 711 37.40 7.25 -28.12
N ALA A 712 36.43 7.29 -29.04
CA ALA A 712 36.71 7.21 -30.48
C ALA A 712 37.42 8.45 -31.04
N ALA A 713 37.28 9.60 -30.38
CA ALA A 713 38.02 10.82 -30.71
C ALA A 713 39.51 10.72 -30.32
N ASN A 714 39.84 9.92 -29.30
CA ASN A 714 41.18 9.85 -28.73
C ASN A 714 41.92 8.53 -28.98
N LEU A 715 41.23 7.49 -29.45
CA LEU A 715 41.79 6.14 -29.62
C LEU A 715 41.70 5.66 -31.08
N PRO A 716 42.72 4.94 -31.58
CA PRO A 716 42.61 4.20 -32.83
C PRO A 716 41.45 3.19 -32.81
N ALA A 717 40.86 2.93 -33.97
CA ALA A 717 39.72 2.02 -34.08
C ALA A 717 40.03 0.59 -33.58
N SER A 718 41.25 0.10 -33.75
CA SER A 718 41.71 -1.19 -33.21
C SER A 718 41.65 -1.21 -31.69
N VAL A 719 42.25 -0.21 -31.03
CA VAL A 719 42.24 -0.07 -29.56
C VAL A 719 40.82 0.11 -29.04
N LEU A 720 39.97 0.89 -29.71
CA LEU A 720 38.56 1.05 -29.35
C LEU A 720 37.78 -0.27 -29.48
N ALA A 721 38.02 -1.04 -30.55
CA ALA A 721 37.43 -2.37 -30.72
C ALA A 721 37.86 -3.31 -29.59
N ASP A 722 39.13 -3.26 -29.21
CA ASP A 722 39.72 -4.05 -28.14
C ASP A 722 39.15 -3.71 -26.76
N LEU A 723 39.19 -2.44 -26.39
CA LEU A 723 38.68 -1.95 -25.11
C LEU A 723 37.17 -2.14 -24.93
N THR A 724 36.38 -1.94 -25.99
CA THR A 724 34.92 -2.06 -25.93
C THR A 724 34.39 -3.47 -26.27
N GLY A 725 35.28 -4.35 -26.73
CA GLY A 725 34.96 -5.68 -27.24
C GLY A 725 34.03 -5.66 -28.46
N THR A 726 34.04 -4.62 -29.29
CA THR A 726 33.21 -4.57 -30.51
C THR A 726 33.98 -4.95 -31.77
N SER A 727 33.27 -5.19 -32.88
CA SER A 727 33.94 -5.45 -34.15
C SER A 727 34.74 -4.24 -34.61
N ILE A 728 35.84 -4.48 -35.33
CA ILE A 728 36.66 -3.42 -35.92
C ILE A 728 35.82 -2.49 -36.80
N ASP A 729 34.90 -3.02 -37.60
CA ASP A 729 33.99 -2.21 -38.42
C ASP A 729 33.15 -1.24 -37.59
N ASN A 730 32.67 -1.69 -36.43
CA ASN A 730 31.89 -0.82 -35.55
C ASN A 730 32.78 0.26 -34.95
N ALA A 731 34.01 -0.07 -34.55
CA ALA A 731 34.95 0.91 -34.02
C ALA A 731 35.36 1.95 -35.08
N VAL A 732 35.69 1.52 -36.30
CA VAL A 732 35.98 2.42 -37.44
C VAL A 732 34.82 3.37 -37.71
N ARG A 733 33.57 2.89 -37.63
CA ARG A 733 32.39 3.75 -37.76
C ARG A 733 32.32 4.83 -36.67
N TRP A 734 32.60 4.48 -35.42
CA TRP A 734 32.63 5.45 -34.32
C TRP A 734 33.76 6.46 -34.49
N THR A 735 34.95 6.02 -34.91
CA THR A 735 36.09 6.92 -35.20
C THR A 735 35.78 7.84 -36.38
N ASN A 736 35.17 7.34 -37.46
CA ASN A 736 34.77 8.18 -38.60
C ASN A 736 33.67 9.16 -38.22
N PHE A 737 32.74 8.76 -37.35
CA PHE A 737 31.71 9.65 -36.83
C PHE A 737 32.32 10.79 -35.99
N ALA A 738 33.25 10.47 -35.08
CA ALA A 738 34.00 11.47 -34.32
C ALA A 738 34.83 12.41 -35.21
N LYS A 739 35.41 11.89 -36.30
CA LYS A 739 36.16 12.69 -37.28
C LYS A 739 35.29 13.63 -38.12
N ARG A 740 34.07 13.21 -38.47
CA ARG A 740 33.11 14.03 -39.25
C ARG A 740 32.68 15.28 -38.49
N ASP A 741 32.44 15.17 -37.18
CA ASP A 741 32.16 16.33 -36.34
C ASP A 741 33.37 17.29 -36.27
N TRP A 742 34.60 16.77 -36.39
CA TRP A 742 35.81 17.59 -36.41
C TRP A 742 35.95 18.41 -37.70
N THR A 743 35.55 17.86 -38.86
CA THR A 743 35.56 18.60 -40.13
C THR A 743 34.50 19.70 -40.18
N ASP A 744 33.32 19.46 -39.61
CA ASP A 744 32.27 20.47 -39.53
C ASP A 744 32.64 21.59 -38.53
N PHE A 745 33.31 21.23 -37.42
CA PHE A 745 33.86 22.19 -36.46
C PHE A 745 34.99 23.05 -37.05
N VAL A 746 35.92 22.46 -37.81
CA VAL A 746 36.99 23.21 -38.51
C VAL A 746 36.41 24.10 -39.61
N ALA A 747 35.39 23.63 -40.33
CA ALA A 747 34.68 24.45 -41.33
C ALA A 747 33.86 25.58 -40.70
N ALA A 748 33.38 25.44 -39.46
CA ALA A 748 32.76 26.52 -38.70
C ALA A 748 33.82 27.55 -38.24
N ARG A 749 34.96 27.11 -37.67
CA ARG A 749 36.04 28.03 -37.27
C ARG A 749 36.71 28.77 -38.42
N LYS A 750 36.76 28.19 -39.63
CA LYS A 750 37.24 28.92 -40.83
C LYS A 750 36.29 30.06 -41.22
N ARG A 751 34.98 29.85 -41.13
CA ARG A 751 33.98 30.89 -41.40
C ARG A 751 34.01 32.02 -40.37
N ASP A 752 34.25 31.69 -39.11
CA ASP A 752 34.42 32.68 -38.03
C ASP A 752 35.77 33.44 -38.10
N ALA A 753 36.75 32.96 -38.88
CA ALA A 753 38.02 33.63 -39.10
C ALA A 753 38.05 34.48 -40.39
N GLU A 754 37.06 34.29 -41.26
CA GLU A 754 36.83 35.04 -42.51
C GLU A 754 35.74 36.12 -42.36
N SER A 755 35.13 36.21 -41.18
CA SER A 755 34.19 37.27 -40.75
C SER A 755 34.86 38.17 -39.72
#